data_AF-A0A2T2VXS9-F1
#
_entry.id   AF-A0A2T2VXS9-F1
#
_cell.length_a   1.000
_cell.length_b   1.000
_cell.length_c   1.000
_cell.angle_alpha   90.00
_cell.angle_beta   90.00
_cell.angle_gamma   90.00
#
_symmetry.space_group_name_H-M   'P 1'
#
loop_
_entity.id
_entity.type
_entity.pdbx_description
1 polymer ?
#
loop_
_entity_poly.entity_id
_entity_poly.type
_entity_poly.pdbx_seq_one_letter_code
_entity_poly.pdbx_strand_id
1 'polypeptide(L)'
;MTETQSPPADWVRLQRALSVEAETGFNNLVGKQQSFSEFLRDSLQQAPAVLPADQRQAWQNLAHKFDGYGDLSFAQRQHLVAETRRFLHSTQRLLEKFAETKSLRSREGSPTDAPKSTASKPPKSSKATPKTTQLAEATGTGSFRFGLEQPVTYLKGIGPKNSDRLAKLGLFTVQDVLYYYPRDHINYAQQVKIRDLEPGETVTIVGTVKRVNCFTSPRNKKLTIFELQLSDGSGTLKLNRFYPGNRYATPSWQQQQKRQYPQGAIVAASGLVKAGKFGVTLEDPHLEVLDSLSDRIESLTIGRMVPVYSLTEGVPADLVRKAVAASLPAVPELQDPLPVDLRQRYELIGVGDAIAQIHFPNDEEALAKARRRLVFDEFLYLQLGLLRRRQQQQAQQTAITLAPTGALIDSFYGIIPFRLTGAQQRVVNDILSDLQKPVPMNRLVQGDVGSGKTVVAVVAVLAAIQSGYQAALMAPTEVLAEQHYRKLVEWFNQLHLPVELLTGSTRAAKRRKMLGELATGELPILVGTHALIEDPVQFRDLGLVVIDEQHRFGVQQRARLMQKGANPHVLTLTATPIPRTLSLTMHGDLDVSQIDELPPGRKAIQTTLLTSKERPHAYDLIKREIAQGRQVYVVLPLVEESEKLDLKSAVEEHQRLAEVIFPEFAVGLLHGRMSSAEKDAAITAFRNRELHILVSTTVVEVGVDVPNASVMLIEHAERFGLSQLHQLRGRVG
;
A
#
# COMPACT_ATOMS: atom_id res chain seq x y z
N MET A 1 -27.38 0.76 40.44
CA MET A 1 -26.36 1.58 41.12
C MET A 1 -25.52 2.25 40.06
N THR A 2 -25.42 3.57 40.07
CA THR A 2 -24.67 4.34 39.07
C THR A 2 -23.18 4.37 39.43
N GLU A 3 -22.35 3.63 38.70
CA GLU A 3 -20.90 3.83 38.77
C GLU A 3 -20.55 5.19 38.17
N THR A 4 -20.16 6.12 39.03
CA THR A 4 -19.57 7.41 38.65
C THR A 4 -18.22 7.14 37.97
N GLN A 5 -18.21 7.13 36.64
CA GLN A 5 -16.97 7.06 35.88
C GLN A 5 -16.16 8.35 36.10
N SER A 6 -15.07 8.24 36.85
CA SER A 6 -14.04 9.29 36.93
C SER A 6 -13.55 9.64 35.52
N PRO A 7 -13.23 10.91 35.24
CA PRO A 7 -12.76 11.31 33.91
C PRO A 7 -11.47 10.56 33.54
N PRO A 8 -11.28 10.18 32.26
CA PRO A 8 -10.06 9.52 31.82
C PRO A 8 -8.86 10.45 32.05
N ALA A 9 -7.72 9.86 32.45
CA ALA A 9 -6.47 10.59 32.63
C ALA A 9 -6.10 11.35 31.35
N ASP A 10 -5.75 12.64 31.48
CA ASP A 10 -5.38 13.49 30.35
C ASP A 10 -3.94 13.19 29.90
N TRP A 11 -3.79 12.12 29.12
CA TRP A 11 -2.52 11.62 28.59
C TRP A 11 -1.71 12.70 27.85
N VAL A 12 -2.41 13.55 27.08
CA VAL A 12 -1.78 14.63 26.31
C VAL A 12 -1.16 15.65 27.26
N ARG A 13 -1.88 16.05 28.31
CA ARG A 13 -1.38 17.00 29.31
C ARG A 13 -0.25 16.42 30.16
N LEU A 14 -0.32 15.14 30.54
CA LEU A 14 0.75 14.43 31.25
C LEU A 14 2.05 14.35 30.42
N GLN A 15 1.96 13.88 29.16
CA GLN A 15 3.12 13.79 28.28
C GLN A 15 3.71 15.17 27.95
N ARG A 16 2.86 16.20 27.80
CA ARG A 16 3.29 17.58 27.57
C ARG A 16 4.02 18.16 28.79
N ALA A 17 3.54 17.93 30.01
CA ALA A 17 4.22 18.37 31.23
C ALA A 17 5.61 17.73 31.38
N LEU A 18 5.73 16.42 31.17
CA LEU A 18 7.00 15.70 31.19
C LEU A 18 7.98 16.19 30.11
N SER A 19 7.47 16.62 28.96
CA SER A 19 8.30 17.19 27.88
C SER A 19 8.79 18.61 28.21
N VAL A 20 7.92 19.47 28.75
CA VAL A 20 8.27 20.83 29.19
C VAL A 20 9.29 20.82 30.33
N GLU A 21 9.17 19.90 31.29
CA GLU A 21 10.16 19.74 32.37
C GLU A 21 11.53 19.29 31.82
N ALA A 22 11.55 18.40 30.82
CA ALA A 22 12.78 17.96 30.17
C ALA A 22 13.42 19.07 29.32
N GLU A 23 12.62 19.90 28.65
CA GLU A 23 13.07 21.07 27.89
C GLU A 23 13.59 22.20 28.79
N THR A 24 13.04 22.35 29.99
CA THR A 24 13.42 23.39 30.96
C THR A 24 14.47 22.93 31.98
N GLY A 25 15.02 21.72 31.82
CA GLY A 25 16.22 21.26 32.52
C GLY A 25 15.99 20.58 33.87
N PHE A 26 14.84 19.95 34.09
CA PHE A 26 14.56 19.14 35.29
C PHE A 26 14.59 19.95 36.61
N ASN A 27 14.11 21.20 36.55
CA ASN A 27 14.19 22.19 37.62
C ASN A 27 12.95 22.25 38.53
N ASN A 28 12.00 21.33 38.38
CA ASN A 28 10.68 21.34 39.01
C ASN A 28 9.89 22.62 38.68
N LEU A 29 9.54 22.79 37.40
CA LEU A 29 8.95 24.03 36.91
C LEU A 29 7.68 24.45 37.69
N VAL A 30 7.68 25.67 38.23
CA VAL A 30 6.54 26.24 38.95
C VAL A 30 5.54 26.85 37.97
N GLY A 31 4.34 26.26 37.87
CA GLY A 31 3.24 26.77 37.06
C GLY A 31 2.38 27.80 37.80
N LYS A 32 1.33 28.32 37.12
CA LYS A 32 0.41 29.31 37.70
C LYS A 32 -0.48 28.79 38.85
N GLN A 33 -0.56 27.47 39.05
CA GLN A 33 -1.47 26.83 40.00
C GLN A 33 -0.76 25.87 40.96
N GLN A 34 0.36 25.26 40.53
CA GLN A 34 1.13 24.25 41.25
C GLN A 34 2.47 24.02 40.53
N SER A 35 3.44 23.39 41.21
CA SER A 35 4.68 22.92 40.61
C SER A 35 4.49 21.69 39.72
N PHE A 36 5.51 21.39 38.90
CA PHE A 36 5.52 20.21 38.03
C PHE A 36 5.39 18.91 38.85
N SER A 37 6.09 18.77 39.97
CA SER A 37 6.01 17.58 40.83
C SER A 37 4.63 17.40 41.47
N GLU A 38 4.01 18.48 41.93
CA GLU A 38 2.64 18.46 42.47
C GLU A 38 1.63 18.08 41.38
N PHE A 39 1.74 18.66 40.19
CA PHE A 39 0.86 18.33 39.06
C PHE A 39 0.98 16.85 38.66
N LEU A 40 2.21 16.31 38.61
CA LEU A 40 2.45 14.90 38.30
C LEU A 40 1.96 13.98 39.42
N ARG A 41 2.22 14.31 40.69
CA ARG A 41 1.69 13.56 41.84
C ARG A 41 0.16 13.48 41.79
N ASP A 42 -0.52 14.62 41.72
CA ASP A 42 -1.98 14.68 41.80
C ASP A 42 -2.64 14.02 40.58
N SER A 43 -2.05 14.17 39.39
CA SER A 43 -2.52 13.50 38.16
C SER A 43 -2.24 11.99 38.13
N LEU A 44 -1.26 11.50 38.91
CA LEU A 44 -0.93 10.08 39.01
C LEU A 44 -1.56 9.39 40.23
N GLN A 45 -2.12 10.11 41.21
CA GLN A 45 -2.84 9.50 42.34
C GLN A 45 -4.05 8.65 41.88
N GLN A 46 -4.76 9.10 40.84
CA GLN A 46 -5.93 8.41 40.29
C GLN A 46 -5.53 7.53 39.09
N ALA A 47 -5.12 6.29 39.38
CA ALA A 47 -4.83 5.30 38.33
C ALA A 47 -6.12 4.89 37.56
N PRO A 48 -6.09 4.82 36.21
CA PRO A 48 -7.24 4.37 35.43
C PRO A 48 -7.79 3.00 35.87
N ALA A 49 -9.09 2.92 36.17
CA ALA A 49 -9.74 1.72 36.71
C ALA A 49 -9.65 0.48 35.79
N VAL A 50 -9.40 0.68 34.49
CA VAL A 50 -9.25 -0.37 33.47
C VAL A 50 -7.93 -1.14 33.60
N LEU A 51 -6.97 -0.65 34.41
CA LEU A 51 -5.64 -1.25 34.50
C LEU A 51 -5.58 -2.49 35.43
N PRO A 52 -4.75 -3.49 35.08
CA PRO A 52 -4.35 -4.57 35.98
C PRO A 52 -3.83 -4.07 37.35
N ALA A 53 -3.98 -4.88 38.40
CA ALA A 53 -3.67 -4.47 39.77
C ALA A 53 -2.18 -4.14 39.99
N ASP A 54 -1.28 -4.91 39.38
CA ASP A 54 0.17 -4.67 39.32
C ASP A 54 0.49 -3.33 38.65
N GLN A 55 -0.18 -3.02 37.54
CA GLN A 55 0.00 -1.75 36.82
C GLN A 55 -0.58 -0.56 37.60
N ARG A 56 -1.70 -0.72 38.30
CA ARG A 56 -2.23 0.32 39.20
C ARG A 56 -1.29 0.60 40.37
N GLN A 57 -0.67 -0.44 40.94
CA GLN A 57 0.33 -0.27 41.99
C GLN A 57 1.59 0.42 41.46
N ALA A 58 2.08 0.05 40.26
CA ALA A 58 3.20 0.75 39.61
C ALA A 58 2.88 2.22 39.31
N TRP A 59 1.65 2.52 38.89
CA TRP A 59 1.15 3.88 38.64
C TRP A 59 1.14 4.74 39.91
N GLN A 60 0.62 4.20 41.02
CA GLN A 60 0.63 4.88 42.33
C GLN A 60 2.05 5.02 42.91
N ASN A 61 2.92 4.01 42.72
CA ASN A 61 4.32 4.10 43.11
C ASN A 61 5.06 5.24 42.37
N LEU A 62 4.73 5.52 41.11
CA LEU A 62 5.27 6.68 40.40
C LEU A 62 4.78 8.00 41.00
N ALA A 63 3.50 8.11 41.39
CA ALA A 63 2.99 9.29 42.09
C ALA A 63 3.82 9.60 43.35
N HIS A 64 4.11 8.58 44.16
CA HIS A 64 4.95 8.73 45.35
C HIS A 64 6.42 9.08 45.06
N LYS A 65 6.99 8.63 43.93
CA LYS A 65 8.33 9.08 43.52
C LYS A 65 8.38 10.58 43.20
N PHE A 66 7.26 11.22 42.87
CA PHE A 66 7.21 12.67 42.67
C PHE A 66 7.06 13.48 43.97
N ASP A 67 6.66 12.87 45.10
CA ASP A 67 6.62 13.55 46.41
C ASP A 67 7.99 14.11 46.79
N GLY A 68 9.07 13.34 46.54
CA GLY A 68 10.45 13.73 46.80
C GLY A 68 11.19 14.39 45.62
N TYR A 69 10.51 14.76 44.53
CA TYR A 69 11.18 15.22 43.29
C TYR A 69 12.09 16.44 43.50
N GLY A 70 11.71 17.34 44.41
CA GLY A 70 12.50 18.50 44.80
C GLY A 70 13.86 18.14 45.40
N ASP A 71 13.97 17.02 46.11
CA ASP A 71 15.18 16.60 46.82
C ASP A 71 16.08 15.66 46.00
N LEU A 72 15.58 15.19 44.85
CA LEU A 72 16.35 14.35 43.92
C LEU A 72 17.45 15.12 43.19
N SER A 73 18.60 14.47 42.99
CA SER A 73 19.66 15.00 42.12
C SER A 73 19.22 15.06 40.65
N PHE A 74 19.88 15.90 39.85
CA PHE A 74 19.61 16.07 38.41
C PHE A 74 19.50 14.74 37.65
N ALA A 75 20.45 13.82 37.85
CA ALA A 75 20.44 12.51 37.19
C ALA A 75 19.26 11.62 37.63
N GLN A 76 18.85 11.71 38.90
CA GLN A 76 17.68 10.99 39.41
C GLN A 76 16.37 11.58 38.87
N ARG A 77 16.25 12.91 38.77
CA ARG A 77 15.10 13.58 38.11
C ARG A 77 15.00 13.21 36.64
N GLN A 78 16.11 13.21 35.92
CA GLN A 78 16.18 12.73 34.52
C GLN A 78 15.71 11.27 34.39
N HIS A 79 16.21 10.39 35.26
CA HIS A 79 15.79 8.98 35.27
C HIS A 79 14.28 8.85 35.54
N LEU A 80 13.76 9.54 36.56
CA LEU A 80 12.35 9.46 36.96
C LEU A 80 11.40 10.01 35.89
N VAL A 81 11.74 11.12 35.24
CA VAL A 81 10.96 11.67 34.11
C VAL A 81 10.98 10.70 32.92
N ALA A 82 12.13 10.09 32.60
CA ALA A 82 12.25 9.10 31.53
C ALA A 82 11.59 7.75 31.85
N GLU A 83 11.59 7.32 33.11
CA GLU A 83 10.85 6.16 33.63
C GLU A 83 9.33 6.40 33.51
N THR A 84 8.85 7.54 34.01
CA THR A 84 7.43 7.93 33.95
C THR A 84 6.93 8.06 32.51
N ARG A 85 7.72 8.67 31.61
CA ARG A 85 7.34 8.78 30.19
C ARG A 85 7.27 7.42 29.49
N ARG A 86 8.20 6.51 29.78
CA ARG A 86 8.15 5.11 29.27
C ARG A 86 6.93 4.38 29.81
N PHE A 87 6.68 4.49 31.11
CA PHE A 87 5.54 3.85 31.77
C PHE A 87 4.22 4.35 31.17
N LEU A 88 3.95 5.66 31.14
CA LEU A 88 2.73 6.23 30.56
C LEU A 88 2.51 5.80 29.11
N HIS A 89 3.56 5.78 28.27
CA HIS A 89 3.43 5.33 26.88
C HIS A 89 3.17 3.82 26.76
N SER A 90 3.82 3.00 27.59
CA SER A 90 3.56 1.56 27.65
C SER A 90 2.14 1.27 28.14
N THR A 91 1.66 1.99 29.14
CA THR A 91 0.29 1.90 29.67
C THR A 91 -0.73 2.37 28.65
N GLN A 92 -0.46 3.46 27.93
CA GLN A 92 -1.32 3.93 26.84
C GLN A 92 -1.43 2.87 25.74
N ARG A 93 -0.30 2.34 25.23
CA ARG A 93 -0.30 1.25 24.24
C ARG A 93 -0.97 -0.03 24.73
N LEU A 94 -0.86 -0.32 26.03
CA LEU A 94 -1.50 -1.47 26.67
C LEU A 94 -3.00 -1.26 26.83
N LEU A 95 -3.46 -0.03 27.06
CA LEU A 95 -4.89 0.35 27.04
C LEU A 95 -5.47 0.42 25.64
N GLU A 96 -4.72 0.88 24.63
CA GLU A 96 -5.08 0.80 23.20
C GLU A 96 -5.22 -0.67 22.79
N LYS A 97 -4.20 -1.49 23.07
CA LYS A 97 -4.26 -2.96 22.90
C LYS A 97 -5.37 -3.60 23.71
N PHE A 98 -5.75 -3.09 24.88
CA PHE A 98 -6.93 -3.57 25.63
C PHE A 98 -8.25 -3.04 25.07
N ALA A 99 -8.32 -1.90 24.41
CA ALA A 99 -9.53 -1.48 23.68
C ALA A 99 -9.74 -2.40 22.47
N GLU A 100 -8.69 -2.64 21.70
CA GLU A 100 -8.66 -3.61 20.60
C GLU A 100 -8.94 -5.04 21.10
N THR A 101 -8.27 -5.49 22.16
CA THR A 101 -8.52 -6.82 22.74
C THR A 101 -9.75 -6.92 23.62
N LYS A 102 -10.45 -5.86 24.03
CA LYS A 102 -11.77 -5.99 24.68
C LYS A 102 -12.89 -6.02 23.63
N SER A 103 -12.64 -5.42 22.45
CA SER A 103 -13.39 -5.70 21.22
C SER A 103 -13.20 -7.16 20.75
N LEU A 104 -11.98 -7.73 20.89
CA LEU A 104 -11.66 -9.10 20.44
C LEU A 104 -11.78 -10.20 21.53
N ARG A 105 -11.74 -9.88 22.83
CA ARG A 105 -11.76 -10.81 23.99
C ARG A 105 -13.00 -10.68 24.89
N SER A 106 -14.08 -10.15 24.36
CA SER A 106 -15.40 -10.76 24.63
C SER A 106 -15.48 -12.22 24.14
N ARG A 107 -14.45 -12.68 23.41
CA ARG A 107 -14.13 -14.07 23.06
C ARG A 107 -12.78 -14.45 23.69
N GLU A 108 -12.86 -15.06 24.87
CA GLU A 108 -11.89 -15.90 25.64
C GLU A 108 -10.49 -16.16 25.01
N GLY A 109 -9.35 -16.25 25.72
CA GLY A 109 -9.04 -16.96 26.98
C GLY A 109 -7.61 -17.55 26.83
N SER A 110 -6.92 -17.94 27.90
CA SER A 110 -5.44 -18.22 27.89
C SER A 110 -4.99 -19.08 29.09
N PRO A 111 -3.73 -19.58 29.26
CA PRO A 111 -2.55 -19.83 28.38
C PRO A 111 -1.83 -21.22 28.69
N THR A 112 -0.47 -21.30 28.56
CA THR A 112 0.54 -22.32 29.04
C THR A 112 0.91 -23.48 28.08
N ASP A 113 2.15 -24.04 28.01
CA ASP A 113 3.51 -23.62 28.43
C ASP A 113 4.64 -24.34 27.61
N ALA A 114 5.93 -24.00 27.80
CA ALA A 114 7.10 -24.58 27.08
C ALA A 114 8.11 -25.33 28.00
N PRO A 115 9.08 -26.14 27.46
CA PRO A 115 10.52 -25.86 27.74
C PRO A 115 11.56 -26.31 26.66
N LYS A 116 12.88 -26.21 26.99
CA LYS A 116 14.09 -26.12 26.12
C LYS A 116 15.12 -27.27 26.32
N SER A 117 16.05 -27.50 25.37
CA SER A 117 17.48 -27.89 25.58
C SER A 117 18.27 -27.93 24.24
N THR A 118 19.55 -28.32 24.10
CA THR A 118 20.84 -27.67 24.50
C THR A 118 21.92 -27.96 23.41
N ALA A 119 23.13 -27.35 23.46
CA ALA A 119 24.04 -27.19 22.31
C ALA A 119 25.32 -28.08 22.26
N SER A 120 25.99 -28.17 21.09
CA SER A 120 27.45 -28.44 20.94
C SER A 120 28.02 -28.06 19.54
N LYS A 121 29.36 -28.00 19.43
CA LYS A 121 30.28 -27.62 18.31
C LYS A 121 31.56 -28.50 18.42
N PRO A 122 32.64 -28.46 17.58
CA PRO A 122 33.04 -27.55 16.47
C PRO A 122 33.24 -28.38 15.14
N PRO A 123 34.20 -28.20 14.18
CA PRO A 123 35.24 -27.19 13.90
C PRO A 123 35.15 -26.60 12.45
N LYS A 124 36.27 -26.48 11.70
CA LYS A 124 36.41 -25.82 10.37
C LYS A 124 37.61 -26.36 9.56
N SER A 125 37.61 -26.17 8.24
CA SER A 125 38.81 -26.04 7.39
C SER A 125 38.59 -24.96 6.30
N SER A 126 39.66 -24.39 5.73
CA SER A 126 39.63 -23.14 4.95
C SER A 126 40.34 -23.22 3.59
N LYS A 127 39.98 -22.29 2.68
CA LYS A 127 40.80 -21.73 1.58
C LYS A 127 40.19 -20.39 1.15
N ALA A 128 40.99 -19.48 0.59
CA ALA A 128 40.64 -18.05 0.51
C ALA A 128 40.91 -17.39 -0.85
N THR A 129 40.15 -16.34 -1.13
CA THR A 129 40.28 -15.35 -2.21
C THR A 129 40.18 -13.93 -1.59
N PRO A 130 40.62 -12.85 -2.29
CA PRO A 130 40.93 -11.58 -1.63
C PRO A 130 39.69 -10.85 -1.08
N LYS A 131 39.84 -10.22 0.09
CA LYS A 131 38.75 -9.65 0.89
C LYS A 131 38.74 -8.12 0.91
N THR A 132 37.59 -7.53 0.58
CA THR A 132 37.13 -6.26 1.19
C THR A 132 36.66 -6.55 2.62
N THR A 133 36.97 -5.68 3.59
CA THR A 133 36.67 -5.97 5.01
C THR A 133 35.16 -5.88 5.31
N GLN A 134 34.64 -6.80 6.12
CA GLN A 134 33.31 -6.66 6.72
C GLN A 134 33.37 -5.60 7.82
N LEU A 135 32.39 -4.68 7.86
CA LEU A 135 32.30 -3.67 8.94
C LEU A 135 32.05 -4.32 10.33
N ALA A 136 31.59 -5.58 10.35
CA ALA A 136 31.41 -6.37 11.57
C ALA A 136 32.71 -6.79 12.27
N GLU A 137 33.86 -6.81 11.59
CA GLU A 137 35.15 -7.22 12.16
C GLU A 137 35.97 -6.05 12.75
N ALA A 138 35.54 -4.80 12.57
CA ALA A 138 36.30 -3.60 12.93
C ALA A 138 35.93 -3.00 14.31
N THR A 139 34.93 -3.52 15.02
CA THR A 139 34.55 -3.08 16.37
C THR A 139 35.10 -4.03 17.43
N GLY A 140 36.04 -3.54 18.23
CA GLY A 140 36.88 -4.34 19.14
C GLY A 140 36.11 -5.24 20.12
N THR A 141 36.77 -6.35 20.46
CA THR A 141 36.28 -7.40 21.38
C THR A 141 36.00 -6.87 22.79
N GLY A 142 34.73 -6.55 23.05
CA GLY A 142 34.18 -6.31 24.39
C GLY A 142 32.71 -6.74 24.41
N SER A 143 32.36 -7.72 25.23
CA SER A 143 31.06 -8.39 25.18
C SER A 143 29.93 -7.57 25.83
N PHE A 144 29.51 -6.49 25.18
CA PHE A 144 28.17 -5.94 25.38
C PHE A 144 27.19 -6.73 24.50
N ARG A 145 26.28 -7.48 25.12
CA ARG A 145 25.11 -8.03 24.42
C ARG A 145 24.16 -6.87 24.12
N PHE A 146 24.02 -6.52 22.84
CA PHE A 146 23.11 -5.48 22.38
C PHE A 146 21.73 -6.08 22.18
N GLY A 147 20.88 -5.98 23.20
CA GLY A 147 19.52 -6.51 23.15
C GLY A 147 18.70 -5.88 22.03
N LEU A 148 17.93 -6.69 21.29
CA LEU A 148 17.06 -6.19 20.21
C LEU A 148 16.05 -5.10 20.69
N GLU A 149 15.55 -5.22 21.93
CA GLU A 149 14.64 -4.24 22.55
C GLU A 149 15.37 -3.01 23.15
N GLN A 150 16.70 -2.93 23.06
CA GLN A 150 17.48 -1.83 23.62
C GLN A 150 17.10 -0.50 22.94
N PRO A 151 16.87 0.59 23.70
CA PRO A 151 16.55 1.89 23.11
C PRO A 151 17.72 2.46 22.30
N VAL A 152 17.42 3.11 21.16
CA VAL A 152 18.44 3.69 20.26
C VAL A 152 19.30 4.76 20.92
N THR A 153 18.87 5.37 22.04
CA THR A 153 19.67 6.30 22.86
C THR A 153 20.97 5.71 23.41
N TYR A 154 21.06 4.38 23.51
CA TYR A 154 22.23 3.68 24.04
C TYR A 154 23.17 3.17 22.93
N LEU A 155 22.83 3.41 21.66
CA LEU A 155 23.71 3.06 20.54
C LEU A 155 24.87 4.06 20.43
N LYS A 156 26.07 3.55 20.15
CA LYS A 156 27.29 4.34 20.03
C LYS A 156 27.14 5.40 18.93
N GLY A 157 27.14 6.68 19.31
CA GLY A 157 26.98 7.82 18.40
C GLY A 157 25.56 8.38 18.28
N ILE A 158 24.55 7.76 18.92
CA ILE A 158 23.18 8.25 18.97
C ILE A 158 22.87 8.84 20.35
N GLY A 159 23.23 10.12 20.57
CA GLY A 159 22.78 10.84 21.76
C GLY A 159 21.27 11.12 21.78
N PRO A 160 20.70 11.58 22.92
CA PRO A 160 19.25 11.79 23.09
C PRO A 160 18.60 12.59 21.95
N LYS A 161 19.19 13.73 21.58
CA LYS A 161 18.73 14.61 20.48
C LYS A 161 18.69 13.93 19.10
N ASN A 162 19.51 12.90 18.87
CA ASN A 162 19.49 12.11 17.65
C ASN A 162 18.47 10.96 17.74
N SER A 163 18.28 10.40 18.94
CA SER A 163 17.15 9.51 19.26
C SER A 163 15.81 10.19 18.95
N ASP A 164 15.60 11.43 19.41
CA ASP A 164 14.34 12.17 19.17
C ASP A 164 14.06 12.41 17.68
N ARG A 165 15.12 12.46 16.85
CA ARG A 165 15.00 12.53 15.38
C ARG A 165 14.64 11.17 14.77
N LEU A 166 15.25 10.08 15.23
CA LEU A 166 14.92 8.73 14.79
C LEU A 166 13.50 8.32 15.21
N ALA A 167 13.04 8.78 16.38
CA ALA A 167 11.66 8.60 16.85
C ALA A 167 10.61 9.21 15.90
N LYS A 168 10.95 10.26 15.12
CA LYS A 168 10.07 10.81 14.06
C LYS A 168 9.86 9.85 12.88
N LEU A 169 10.76 8.87 12.70
CA LEU A 169 10.63 7.78 11.73
C LEU A 169 9.96 6.53 12.37
N GLY A 170 9.52 6.61 13.63
CA GLY A 170 9.01 5.47 14.39
C GLY A 170 10.10 4.54 14.94
N LEU A 171 11.38 4.95 14.93
CA LEU A 171 12.52 4.12 15.31
C LEU A 171 12.90 4.38 16.77
N PHE A 172 12.58 3.43 17.66
CA PHE A 172 12.79 3.58 19.11
C PHE A 172 13.81 2.56 19.66
N THR A 173 13.86 1.36 19.09
CA THR A 173 14.70 0.23 19.50
C THR A 173 15.71 -0.18 18.44
N VAL A 174 16.70 -0.99 18.83
CA VAL A 174 17.66 -1.64 17.91
C VAL A 174 16.91 -2.46 16.85
N GLN A 175 15.87 -3.20 17.25
CA GLN A 175 15.03 -3.97 16.34
C GLN A 175 14.32 -3.09 15.30
N ASP A 176 13.70 -1.98 15.70
CA ASP A 176 13.04 -1.06 14.76
C ASP A 176 14.01 -0.59 13.67
N VAL A 177 15.26 -0.28 14.05
CA VAL A 177 16.31 0.17 13.12
C VAL A 177 16.77 -0.95 12.17
N LEU A 178 16.86 -2.20 12.64
CA LEU A 178 17.21 -3.36 11.81
C LEU A 178 16.11 -3.79 10.83
N TYR A 179 14.85 -3.45 11.12
CA TYR A 179 13.72 -3.68 10.21
C TYR A 179 13.36 -2.44 9.37
N TYR A 180 14.12 -1.34 9.50
CA TYR A 180 13.91 -0.12 8.72
C TYR A 180 14.59 -0.18 7.35
N TYR A 181 14.04 -0.97 6.43
CA TYR A 181 14.68 -1.26 5.15
C TYR A 181 14.91 0.00 4.29
N PRO A 182 16.03 0.06 3.54
CA PRO A 182 16.22 1.09 2.53
C PRO A 182 15.23 0.95 1.38
N ARG A 183 14.90 2.09 0.78
CA ARG A 183 14.04 2.20 -0.41
C ARG A 183 14.80 1.84 -1.69
N ASP A 184 16.09 2.13 -1.72
CA ASP A 184 16.95 2.02 -2.90
C ASP A 184 18.44 1.91 -2.48
N HIS A 185 19.32 1.56 -3.43
CA HIS A 185 20.76 1.41 -3.22
C HIS A 185 21.55 2.11 -4.32
N ILE A 186 22.36 3.11 -3.96
CA ILE A 186 23.24 3.79 -4.92
C ILE A 186 24.55 3.01 -5.00
N ASN A 187 24.90 2.52 -6.19
CA ASN A 187 26.16 1.81 -6.40
C ASN A 187 27.34 2.79 -6.54
N TYR A 188 28.06 3.06 -5.44
CA TYR A 188 29.36 3.74 -5.47
C TYR A 188 30.53 2.74 -5.38
N ALA A 189 30.30 1.44 -5.54
CA ALA A 189 31.35 0.41 -5.56
C ALA A 189 32.10 0.35 -6.91
N GLN A 190 31.44 0.75 -8.00
CA GLN A 190 32.03 0.78 -9.34
C GLN A 190 33.10 1.87 -9.41
N GLN A 191 34.37 1.46 -9.28
CA GLN A 191 35.53 2.34 -9.42
C GLN A 191 35.92 2.45 -10.89
N VAL A 192 35.78 3.64 -11.47
CA VAL A 192 36.02 3.90 -12.90
C VAL A 192 37.19 4.89 -13.06
N LYS A 193 37.96 4.74 -14.15
CA LYS A 193 39.03 5.69 -14.51
C LYS A 193 38.44 6.93 -15.18
N ILE A 194 39.07 8.08 -15.02
CA ILE A 194 38.58 9.38 -15.54
C ILE A 194 38.34 9.35 -17.07
N ARG A 195 39.15 8.60 -17.82
CA ARG A 195 38.98 8.43 -19.27
C ARG A 195 37.78 7.55 -19.68
N ASP A 196 37.32 6.68 -18.79
CA ASP A 196 36.34 5.61 -19.05
C ASP A 196 34.94 6.01 -18.48
N LEU A 197 34.69 7.31 -18.29
CA LEU A 197 33.46 7.86 -17.69
C LEU A 197 32.31 8.01 -18.70
N GLU A 198 31.23 7.25 -18.51
CA GLU A 198 30.03 7.32 -19.36
C GLU A 198 28.92 8.22 -18.76
N PRO A 199 28.34 9.18 -19.51
CA PRO A 199 27.27 10.04 -19.01
C PRO A 199 26.00 9.28 -18.64
N GLY A 200 25.47 9.53 -17.44
CA GLY A 200 24.28 8.87 -16.90
C GLY A 200 24.58 7.78 -15.86
N GLU A 201 25.83 7.31 -15.78
CA GLU A 201 26.24 6.35 -14.75
C GLU A 201 26.54 7.04 -13.41
N THR A 202 26.39 6.31 -12.31
CA THR A 202 26.86 6.74 -10.99
C THR A 202 28.11 5.96 -10.63
N VAL A 203 29.22 6.66 -10.43
CA VAL A 203 30.55 6.03 -10.33
C VAL A 203 31.38 6.63 -9.20
N THR A 204 32.41 5.90 -8.77
CA THR A 204 33.47 6.43 -7.91
C THR A 204 34.76 6.55 -8.70
N ILE A 205 35.40 7.70 -8.65
CA ILE A 205 36.78 7.89 -9.11
C ILE A 205 37.71 8.06 -7.91
N VAL A 206 38.96 7.62 -8.02
CA VAL A 206 40.01 7.92 -7.03
C VAL A 206 41.15 8.61 -7.76
N GLY A 207 41.52 9.80 -7.32
CA GLY A 207 42.54 10.60 -7.99
C GLY A 207 43.26 11.56 -7.05
N THR A 208 44.46 11.97 -7.46
CA THR A 208 45.27 12.95 -6.74
C THR A 208 44.78 14.37 -7.03
N VAL A 209 44.67 15.20 -5.99
CA VAL A 209 44.33 16.62 -6.09
C VAL A 209 45.46 17.38 -6.79
N LYS A 210 45.22 17.81 -8.03
CA LYS A 210 46.15 18.65 -8.80
C LYS A 210 45.97 20.14 -8.47
N ARG A 211 44.74 20.58 -8.22
CA ARG A 211 44.40 21.97 -7.87
C ARG A 211 43.11 22.04 -7.08
N VAL A 212 43.08 22.86 -6.03
CA VAL A 212 41.86 23.21 -5.29
C VAL A 212 41.63 24.71 -5.36
N ASN A 213 40.39 25.12 -5.59
CA ASN A 213 39.97 26.52 -5.50
C ASN A 213 38.61 26.63 -4.80
N CYS A 214 38.37 27.79 -4.20
CA CYS A 214 37.12 28.14 -3.54
C CYS A 214 37.04 29.66 -3.54
N PHE A 215 35.99 30.21 -4.14
CA PHE A 215 35.82 31.64 -4.36
C PHE A 215 34.34 32.01 -4.51
N THR A 216 33.99 33.25 -4.17
CA THR A 216 32.65 33.79 -4.41
C THR A 216 32.49 34.17 -5.89
N SER A 217 31.37 33.78 -6.51
CA SER A 217 31.10 34.05 -7.93
C SER A 217 31.10 35.55 -8.24
N PRO A 218 31.90 36.04 -9.21
CA PRO A 218 31.91 37.45 -9.60
C PRO A 218 30.56 37.96 -10.10
N ARG A 219 29.72 37.08 -10.65
CA ARG A 219 28.36 37.41 -11.14
C ARG A 219 27.27 37.31 -10.08
N ASN A 220 27.49 36.54 -9.01
CA ASN A 220 26.52 36.39 -7.92
C ASN A 220 27.24 36.32 -6.57
N LYS A 221 27.26 37.45 -5.85
CA LYS A 221 27.90 37.57 -4.53
C LYS A 221 27.30 36.66 -3.45
N LYS A 222 26.11 36.06 -3.68
CA LYS A 222 25.47 35.09 -2.79
C LYS A 222 25.83 33.63 -3.13
N LEU A 223 26.72 33.37 -4.09
CA LEU A 223 27.08 32.02 -4.53
C LEU A 223 28.59 31.80 -4.36
N THR A 224 28.99 30.82 -3.54
CA THR A 224 30.39 30.37 -3.46
C THR A 224 30.58 29.12 -4.30
N ILE A 225 31.65 29.08 -5.10
CA ILE A 225 32.00 27.97 -5.97
C ILE A 225 33.27 27.33 -5.40
N PHE A 226 33.18 26.04 -5.09
CA PHE A 226 34.33 25.19 -4.79
C PHE A 226 34.68 24.40 -6.05
N GLU A 227 35.95 24.42 -6.46
CA GLU A 227 36.46 23.72 -7.64
C GLU A 227 37.61 22.80 -7.22
N LEU A 228 37.55 21.52 -7.60
CA LEU A 228 38.57 20.53 -7.31
C LEU A 228 38.97 19.83 -8.62
N GLN A 229 40.26 19.88 -8.95
CA GLN A 229 40.81 19.19 -10.12
C GLN A 229 41.53 17.92 -9.65
N LEU A 230 40.98 16.76 -10.02
CA LEU A 230 41.53 15.44 -9.73
C LEU A 230 42.23 14.87 -10.96
N SER A 231 43.22 13.99 -10.74
CA SER A 231 43.87 13.22 -11.78
C SER A 231 44.26 11.84 -11.28
N ASP A 232 43.93 10.81 -12.05
CA ASP A 232 44.14 9.38 -11.75
C ASP A 232 45.26 8.76 -12.63
N GLY A 233 45.98 9.60 -13.37
CA GLY A 233 46.95 9.18 -14.39
C GLY A 233 46.35 8.76 -15.74
N SER A 234 45.02 8.54 -15.82
CA SER A 234 44.31 8.31 -17.09
C SER A 234 43.77 9.60 -17.70
N GLY A 235 43.44 10.59 -16.87
CA GLY A 235 43.01 11.91 -17.29
C GLY A 235 43.03 12.95 -16.16
N THR A 236 42.29 14.05 -16.37
CA THR A 236 42.01 15.05 -15.33
C THR A 236 40.54 15.41 -15.35
N LEU A 237 39.88 15.37 -14.18
CA LEU A 237 38.48 15.75 -14.03
C LEU A 237 38.36 17.02 -13.17
N LYS A 238 37.55 17.98 -13.59
CA LYS A 238 37.21 19.16 -12.79
C LYS A 238 35.83 18.96 -12.15
N LEU A 239 35.80 18.89 -10.83
CA LEU A 239 34.60 18.81 -10.01
C LEU A 239 34.25 20.18 -9.46
N ASN A 240 32.97 20.53 -9.47
CA ASN A 240 32.47 21.79 -8.93
C ASN A 240 31.37 21.52 -7.88
N ARG A 241 31.37 22.28 -6.78
CA ARG A 241 30.25 22.34 -5.84
C ARG A 241 29.80 23.78 -5.65
N PHE A 242 28.48 23.98 -5.59
CA PHE A 242 27.85 25.29 -5.51
C PHE A 242 27.20 25.49 -4.14
N TYR A 243 27.66 26.51 -3.40
CA TYR A 243 27.21 26.81 -2.04
C TYR A 243 26.43 28.12 -2.02
N PRO A 244 25.08 28.08 -2.01
CA PRO A 244 24.23 29.27 -1.99
C PRO A 244 24.09 29.85 -0.57
N GLY A 245 24.29 31.16 -0.44
CA GLY A 245 24.07 31.93 0.78
C GLY A 245 25.34 32.60 1.33
N ASN A 246 25.16 33.77 1.97
CA ASN A 246 26.25 34.61 2.46
C ASN A 246 27.17 33.91 3.48
N ARG A 247 26.68 32.90 4.21
CA ARG A 247 27.47 32.13 5.20
C ARG A 247 28.69 31.40 4.61
N TYR A 248 28.70 31.15 3.30
CA TYR A 248 29.77 30.46 2.60
C TYR A 248 30.74 31.43 1.89
N ALA A 249 30.36 32.71 1.78
CA ALA A 249 31.17 33.75 1.15
C ALA A 249 32.32 34.25 2.05
N THR A 250 32.36 33.84 3.32
CA THR A 250 33.38 34.26 4.30
C THR A 250 34.74 33.64 3.97
N PRO A 251 35.83 34.43 3.90
CA PRO A 251 37.17 33.92 3.56
C PRO A 251 37.68 32.79 4.47
N SER A 252 37.31 32.80 5.76
CA SER A 252 37.68 31.74 6.71
C SER A 252 37.08 30.38 6.33
N TRP A 253 35.80 30.35 5.93
CA TRP A 253 35.14 29.13 5.46
C TRP A 253 35.73 28.65 4.13
N GLN A 254 36.00 29.56 3.20
CA GLN A 254 36.63 29.23 1.92
C GLN A 254 38.06 28.67 2.11
N GLN A 255 38.84 29.21 3.06
CA GLN A 255 40.14 28.63 3.43
C GLN A 255 39.99 27.29 4.15
N GLN A 256 39.01 27.11 5.02
CA GLN A 256 38.75 25.83 5.68
C GLN A 256 38.45 24.73 4.66
N GLN A 257 37.62 25.01 3.65
CA GLN A 257 37.36 24.08 2.54
C GLN A 257 38.63 23.78 1.72
N LYS A 258 39.48 24.77 1.41
CA LYS A 258 40.77 24.52 0.73
C LYS A 258 41.71 23.65 1.56
N ARG A 259 41.75 23.82 2.88
CA ARG A 259 42.59 23.02 3.81
C ARG A 259 42.14 21.56 3.92
N GLN A 260 40.87 21.25 3.64
CA GLN A 260 40.37 19.86 3.64
C GLN A 260 40.88 19.04 2.44
N TYR A 261 41.31 19.68 1.35
CA TYR A 261 41.76 18.99 0.13
C TYR A 261 43.11 19.57 -0.34
N PRO A 262 44.21 19.35 0.40
CA PRO A 262 45.52 19.89 0.03
C PRO A 262 46.01 19.29 -1.30
N GLN A 263 46.84 20.05 -2.03
CA GLN A 263 47.43 19.59 -3.28
C GLN A 263 48.31 18.36 -3.01
N GLY A 264 48.15 17.30 -3.82
CA GLY A 264 48.80 16.01 -3.59
C GLY A 264 48.00 15.02 -2.74
N ALA A 265 46.93 15.45 -2.06
CA ALA A 265 46.02 14.51 -1.38
C ALA A 265 45.35 13.56 -2.37
N ILE A 266 45.03 12.35 -1.92
CA ILE A 266 44.25 11.38 -2.69
C ILE A 266 42.80 11.53 -2.26
N VAL A 267 41.90 11.65 -3.23
CA VAL A 267 40.47 11.88 -2.99
C VAL A 267 39.66 10.86 -3.77
N ALA A 268 38.76 10.19 -3.07
CA ALA A 268 37.67 9.47 -3.68
C ALA A 268 36.52 10.46 -3.94
N ALA A 269 36.01 10.48 -5.17
CA ALA A 269 34.90 11.32 -5.58
C ALA A 269 33.81 10.48 -6.23
N SER A 270 32.59 10.57 -5.72
CA SER A 270 31.48 9.69 -6.08
C SER A 270 30.23 10.50 -6.44
N GLY A 271 29.62 10.23 -7.60
CA GLY A 271 28.44 10.96 -8.05
C GLY A 271 27.96 10.53 -9.44
N LEU A 272 26.89 11.17 -9.91
CA LEU A 272 26.32 10.97 -11.24
C LEU A 272 27.17 11.67 -12.30
N VAL A 273 27.59 10.94 -13.33
CA VAL A 273 28.35 11.49 -14.47
C VAL A 273 27.41 12.31 -15.36
N LYS A 274 27.70 13.61 -15.52
CA LYS A 274 26.99 14.51 -16.43
C LYS A 274 27.91 15.07 -17.51
N ALA A 275 27.44 15.00 -18.76
CA ALA A 275 28.03 15.73 -19.88
C ALA A 275 27.49 17.17 -19.92
N GLY A 276 28.38 18.15 -19.78
CA GLY A 276 28.06 19.58 -19.89
C GLY A 276 28.78 20.25 -21.05
N LYS A 277 28.50 21.54 -21.27
CA LYS A 277 29.16 22.37 -22.31
C LYS A 277 30.69 22.48 -22.17
N PHE A 278 31.25 22.05 -21.04
CA PHE A 278 32.68 22.13 -20.71
C PHE A 278 33.30 20.74 -20.51
N GLY A 279 32.65 19.68 -21.00
CA GLY A 279 33.06 18.29 -20.84
C GLY A 279 32.29 17.55 -19.75
N VAL A 280 32.80 16.37 -19.39
CA VAL A 280 32.23 15.48 -18.36
C VAL A 280 32.60 15.99 -16.96
N THR A 281 31.65 15.90 -16.02
CA THR A 281 31.83 16.18 -14.58
C THR A 281 30.97 15.20 -13.78
N LEU A 282 31.26 15.05 -12.48
CA LEU A 282 30.27 14.51 -11.55
C LEU A 282 29.33 15.64 -11.08
N GLU A 283 28.04 15.33 -10.91
CA GLU A 283 27.06 16.20 -10.25
C GLU A 283 27.10 16.02 -8.73
N ASP A 284 27.13 17.14 -8.00
CA ASP A 284 27.23 17.24 -6.53
C ASP A 284 28.05 16.13 -5.84
N PRO A 285 29.29 15.84 -6.31
CA PRO A 285 30.03 14.65 -5.93
C PRO A 285 30.29 14.63 -4.43
N HIS A 286 30.08 13.48 -3.80
CA HIS A 286 30.60 13.18 -2.47
C HIS A 286 32.12 13.05 -2.55
N LEU A 287 32.84 13.72 -1.64
CA LEU A 287 34.30 13.79 -1.63
C LEU A 287 34.82 13.29 -0.28
N GLU A 288 35.83 12.44 -0.30
CA GLU A 288 36.51 11.92 0.88
C GLU A 288 38.01 11.80 0.63
N VAL A 289 38.82 12.22 1.59
CA VAL A 289 40.28 12.13 1.51
C VAL A 289 40.71 10.75 1.99
N LEU A 290 41.60 10.10 1.24
CA LEU A 290 42.22 8.82 1.59
C LEU A 290 43.69 9.05 1.98
N ASP A 291 44.18 8.27 2.94
CA ASP A 291 45.57 8.36 3.42
C ASP A 291 46.59 7.79 2.39
N SER A 292 46.20 6.80 1.57
CA SER A 292 47.00 6.32 0.43
C SER A 292 46.14 5.77 -0.73
N LEU A 293 46.77 5.54 -1.90
CA LEU A 293 46.13 4.99 -3.10
C LEU A 293 45.70 3.51 -2.94
N SER A 294 46.25 2.85 -1.92
CA SER A 294 46.05 1.44 -1.59
C SER A 294 45.23 1.22 -0.32
N ASP A 295 44.84 2.30 0.38
CA ASP A 295 44.00 2.20 1.56
C ASP A 295 42.56 1.83 1.22
N ARG A 296 41.97 1.05 2.11
CA ARG A 296 40.57 0.62 2.00
C ARG A 296 39.67 1.81 2.27
N ILE A 297 38.64 1.98 1.47
CA ILE A 297 37.65 3.04 1.67
C ILE A 297 36.75 2.65 2.85
N GLU A 298 37.12 3.10 4.05
CA GLU A 298 36.37 2.82 5.29
C GLU A 298 35.04 3.60 5.40
N SER A 299 34.80 4.54 4.50
CA SER A 299 33.57 5.33 4.33
C SER A 299 32.27 4.51 4.43
N LEU A 300 31.28 5.00 5.17
CA LEU A 300 29.90 4.46 5.09
C LEU A 300 29.20 4.79 3.75
N THR A 301 29.82 5.59 2.88
CA THR A 301 29.18 6.20 1.70
C THR A 301 29.96 6.11 0.39
N ILE A 302 31.25 5.78 0.39
CA ILE A 302 32.09 5.76 -0.82
C ILE A 302 32.71 4.37 -0.99
N GLY A 303 32.94 3.95 -2.24
CA GLY A 303 33.55 2.66 -2.57
C GLY A 303 32.67 1.43 -2.28
N ARG A 304 31.37 1.61 -2.08
CA ARG A 304 30.39 0.55 -1.77
C ARG A 304 29.00 0.91 -2.27
N MET A 305 28.07 -0.05 -2.29
CA MET A 305 26.66 0.28 -2.42
C MET A 305 26.15 0.94 -1.15
N VAL A 306 25.41 2.03 -1.30
CA VAL A 306 24.95 2.87 -0.21
C VAL A 306 23.43 2.77 -0.09
N PRO A 307 22.90 2.39 1.09
CA PRO A 307 21.47 2.39 1.32
C PRO A 307 20.90 3.82 1.29
N VAL A 308 19.77 3.96 0.60
CA VAL A 308 18.93 5.15 0.57
C VAL A 308 17.66 4.85 1.34
N TYR A 309 17.52 5.46 2.52
CA TYR A 309 16.34 5.30 3.35
C TYR A 309 15.27 6.33 2.99
N SER A 310 14.00 6.02 3.27
CA SER A 310 12.96 7.03 3.39
C SER A 310 13.31 8.00 4.53
N LEU A 311 12.93 9.28 4.40
CA LEU A 311 13.28 10.33 5.37
C LEU A 311 12.08 11.24 5.65
N THR A 312 12.06 11.80 6.86
CA THR A 312 11.10 12.80 7.32
C THR A 312 11.86 14.09 7.66
N GLU A 313 11.18 15.23 7.59
CA GLU A 313 11.80 16.55 7.80
C GLU A 313 12.59 16.64 9.12
N GLY A 314 13.85 17.07 9.00
CA GLY A 314 14.78 17.21 10.12
C GLY A 314 15.57 15.94 10.49
N VAL A 315 15.41 14.82 9.76
CA VAL A 315 16.20 13.59 9.94
C VAL A 315 17.17 13.41 8.77
N PRO A 316 18.50 13.56 8.95
CA PRO A 316 19.47 13.41 7.87
C PRO A 316 19.80 11.94 7.59
N ALA A 317 20.01 11.59 6.32
CA ALA A 317 20.32 10.22 5.87
C ALA A 317 21.48 9.57 6.63
N ASP A 318 22.55 10.32 6.89
CA ASP A 318 23.74 9.82 7.58
C ASP A 318 23.47 9.46 9.05
N LEU A 319 22.46 10.05 9.68
CA LEU A 319 22.05 9.63 11.03
C LEU A 319 21.41 8.24 10.97
N VAL A 320 20.55 7.99 9.98
CA VAL A 320 19.93 6.66 9.79
C VAL A 320 21.01 5.61 9.46
N ARG A 321 21.94 5.91 8.53
CA ARG A 321 23.07 5.02 8.22
C ARG A 321 23.93 4.68 9.43
N LYS A 322 24.26 5.70 10.25
CA LYS A 322 25.02 5.50 11.51
C LYS A 322 24.23 4.67 12.53
N ALA A 323 22.91 4.89 12.62
CA ALA A 323 22.06 4.11 13.51
C ALA A 323 22.04 2.64 13.10
N VAL A 324 21.80 2.35 11.81
CA VAL A 324 21.82 0.98 11.27
C VAL A 324 23.19 0.33 11.47
N ALA A 325 24.29 1.01 11.12
CA ALA A 325 25.64 0.48 11.31
C ALA A 325 25.96 0.18 12.79
N ALA A 326 25.46 0.98 13.73
CA ALA A 326 25.58 0.73 15.16
C ALA A 326 24.66 -0.40 15.68
N SER A 327 23.57 -0.70 14.96
CA SER A 327 22.64 -1.80 15.27
C SER A 327 23.05 -3.15 14.69
N LEU A 328 23.81 -3.18 13.58
CA LEU A 328 24.26 -4.43 12.94
C LEU A 328 24.92 -5.46 13.89
N PRO A 329 25.70 -5.09 14.92
CA PRO A 329 26.24 -6.07 15.87
C PRO A 329 25.19 -6.89 16.64
N ALA A 330 23.94 -6.45 16.70
CA ALA A 330 22.82 -7.18 17.31
C ALA A 330 22.16 -8.20 16.36
N VAL A 331 22.51 -8.21 15.08
CA VAL A 331 21.96 -9.14 14.07
C VAL A 331 22.04 -10.63 14.48
N PRO A 332 23.11 -11.13 15.14
CA PRO A 332 23.15 -12.51 15.62
C PRO A 332 22.14 -12.87 16.74
N GLU A 333 21.46 -11.89 17.34
CA GLU A 333 20.36 -12.13 18.28
C GLU A 333 19.02 -12.39 17.56
N LEU A 334 18.92 -12.08 16.26
CA LEU A 334 17.74 -12.39 15.45
C LEU A 334 17.58 -13.90 15.28
N GLN A 335 16.46 -14.44 15.74
CA GLN A 335 16.10 -15.83 15.52
C GLN A 335 15.56 -16.00 14.09
N ASP A 336 16.08 -16.97 13.34
CA ASP A 336 15.55 -17.28 12.01
C ASP A 336 14.20 -17.99 12.14
N PRO A 337 13.10 -17.40 11.64
CA PRO A 337 11.75 -17.99 11.73
C PRO A 337 11.58 -19.24 10.85
N LEU A 338 12.48 -19.44 9.88
CA LEU A 338 12.36 -20.48 8.87
C LEU A 338 13.20 -21.73 9.22
N PRO A 339 12.56 -22.91 9.33
CA PRO A 339 13.26 -24.19 9.48
C PRO A 339 14.37 -24.37 8.45
N VAL A 340 15.48 -24.99 8.88
CA VAL A 340 16.69 -25.16 8.06
C VAL A 340 16.38 -25.88 6.74
N ASP A 341 15.49 -26.88 6.77
CA ASP A 341 15.12 -27.68 5.59
C ASP A 341 14.41 -26.82 4.52
N LEU A 342 13.56 -25.88 4.93
CA LEU A 342 12.91 -24.95 4.00
C LEU A 342 13.91 -23.95 3.42
N ARG A 343 14.87 -23.47 4.23
CA ARG A 343 15.93 -22.57 3.75
C ARG A 343 16.82 -23.27 2.72
N GLN A 344 17.20 -24.52 2.97
CA GLN A 344 17.97 -25.32 2.00
C GLN A 344 17.16 -25.61 0.74
N ARG A 345 15.91 -26.05 0.86
CA ARG A 345 15.03 -26.37 -0.29
C ARG A 345 14.78 -25.19 -1.23
N TYR A 346 14.73 -23.97 -0.70
CA TYR A 346 14.46 -22.75 -1.48
C TYR A 346 15.70 -21.86 -1.68
N GLU A 347 16.89 -22.33 -1.33
CA GLU A 347 18.17 -21.61 -1.46
C GLU A 347 18.18 -20.23 -0.77
N LEU A 348 17.55 -20.15 0.40
CA LEU A 348 17.38 -18.91 1.15
C LEU A 348 18.48 -18.75 2.20
N ILE A 349 19.09 -17.56 2.24
CA ILE A 349 20.08 -17.20 3.27
C ILE A 349 19.42 -17.03 4.66
N GLY A 350 20.23 -16.94 5.72
CA GLY A 350 19.72 -16.67 7.07
C GLY A 350 19.08 -15.29 7.20
N VAL A 351 18.09 -15.14 8.09
CA VAL A 351 17.46 -13.82 8.32
C VAL A 351 18.49 -12.76 8.70
N GLY A 352 19.46 -13.11 9.56
CA GLY A 352 20.50 -12.18 9.98
C GLY A 352 21.40 -11.73 8.82
N ASP A 353 21.81 -12.67 7.95
CA ASP A 353 22.58 -12.36 6.74
C ASP A 353 21.76 -11.44 5.81
N ALA A 354 20.46 -11.71 5.65
CA ALA A 354 19.58 -10.89 4.83
C ALA A 354 19.41 -9.46 5.38
N ILE A 355 19.28 -9.29 6.70
CA ILE A 355 19.23 -7.96 7.34
C ILE A 355 20.58 -7.23 7.18
N ALA A 356 21.71 -7.91 7.37
CA ALA A 356 23.01 -7.27 7.18
C ALA A 356 23.22 -6.81 5.72
N GLN A 357 22.90 -7.68 4.75
CA GLN A 357 23.10 -7.43 3.33
C GLN A 357 22.04 -6.50 2.72
N ILE A 358 20.79 -6.42 3.21
CA ILE A 358 19.84 -5.42 2.71
C ILE A 358 20.26 -4.00 3.12
N HIS A 359 20.94 -3.84 4.26
CA HIS A 359 21.42 -2.53 4.72
C HIS A 359 22.77 -2.14 4.12
N PHE A 360 23.75 -3.04 4.14
CA PHE A 360 25.10 -2.80 3.60
C PHE A 360 25.55 -4.01 2.79
N PRO A 361 25.06 -4.15 1.54
CA PRO A 361 25.41 -5.28 0.69
C PRO A 361 26.88 -5.25 0.28
N ASN A 362 27.51 -6.42 0.24
CA ASN A 362 28.87 -6.59 -0.26
C ASN A 362 28.94 -6.42 -1.79
N ASP A 363 27.98 -7.03 -2.49
CA ASP A 363 27.85 -7.09 -3.95
C ASP A 363 26.36 -7.21 -4.33
N GLU A 364 26.05 -6.98 -5.61
CA GLU A 364 24.66 -6.95 -6.11
C GLU A 364 23.98 -8.32 -5.99
N GLU A 365 24.74 -9.41 -6.04
CA GLU A 365 24.22 -10.77 -5.87
C GLU A 365 23.78 -11.03 -4.42
N ALA A 366 24.56 -10.57 -3.44
CA ALA A 366 24.23 -10.62 -2.03
C ALA A 366 23.01 -9.73 -1.70
N LEU A 367 22.90 -8.56 -2.33
CA LEU A 367 21.70 -7.71 -2.25
C LEU A 367 20.46 -8.43 -2.81
N ALA A 368 20.59 -9.06 -3.98
CA ALA A 368 19.50 -9.82 -4.60
C ALA A 368 19.05 -11.01 -3.73
N LYS A 369 20.01 -11.75 -3.14
CA LYS A 369 19.73 -12.86 -2.20
C LYS A 369 19.06 -12.38 -0.90
N ALA A 370 19.50 -11.25 -0.36
CA ALA A 370 18.90 -10.62 0.82
C ALA A 370 17.46 -10.17 0.54
N ARG A 371 17.24 -9.45 -0.57
CA ARG A 371 15.91 -9.04 -1.00
C ARG A 371 14.99 -10.24 -1.25
N ARG A 372 15.48 -11.30 -1.93
CA ARG A 372 14.73 -12.55 -2.14
C ARG A 372 14.30 -13.17 -0.82
N ARG A 373 15.18 -13.22 0.19
CA ARG A 373 14.85 -13.76 1.52
C ARG A 373 13.80 -12.91 2.24
N LEU A 374 13.98 -11.60 2.33
CA LEU A 374 13.05 -10.74 3.08
C LEU A 374 11.66 -10.66 2.43
N VAL A 375 11.60 -10.60 1.09
CA VAL A 375 10.34 -10.66 0.34
C VAL A 375 9.66 -12.02 0.49
N PHE A 376 10.42 -13.12 0.52
CA PHE A 376 9.87 -14.44 0.79
C PHE A 376 9.23 -14.52 2.19
N ASP A 377 9.90 -13.99 3.22
CA ASP A 377 9.37 -13.98 4.59
C ASP A 377 8.07 -13.15 4.67
N GLU A 378 8.01 -11.98 4.03
CA GLU A 378 6.81 -11.14 3.96
C GLU A 378 5.62 -11.87 3.32
N PHE A 379 5.80 -12.49 2.16
CA PHE A 379 4.76 -13.29 1.51
C PHE A 379 4.40 -14.54 2.33
N LEU A 380 5.36 -15.21 2.96
CA LEU A 380 5.12 -16.39 3.78
C LEU A 380 4.26 -16.04 5.01
N TYR A 381 4.60 -14.98 5.75
CA TYR A 381 3.82 -14.54 6.91
C TYR A 381 2.38 -14.18 6.53
N LEU A 382 2.21 -13.49 5.40
CA LEU A 382 0.89 -13.17 4.88
C LEU A 382 0.09 -14.44 4.55
N GLN A 383 0.68 -15.37 3.78
CA GLN A 383 0.01 -16.63 3.44
C GLN A 383 -0.32 -17.47 4.68
N LEU A 384 0.57 -17.55 5.68
CA LEU A 384 0.30 -18.25 6.94
C LEU A 384 -0.85 -17.59 7.73
N GLY A 385 -0.91 -16.26 7.77
CA GLY A 385 -2.01 -15.52 8.40
C GLY A 385 -3.37 -15.79 7.72
N LEU A 386 -3.37 -15.82 6.38
CA LEU A 386 -4.55 -16.11 5.57
C LEU A 386 -5.02 -17.57 5.72
N LEU A 387 -4.10 -18.54 5.65
CA LEU A 387 -4.40 -19.95 5.87
C LEU A 387 -4.97 -20.20 7.27
N ARG A 388 -4.40 -19.59 8.31
CA ARG A 388 -4.92 -19.66 9.68
C ARG A 388 -6.33 -19.09 9.79
N ARG A 389 -6.61 -17.95 9.13
CA ARG A 389 -7.95 -17.35 9.09
C ARG A 389 -8.95 -18.25 8.34
N ARG A 390 -8.56 -18.81 7.19
CA ARG A 390 -9.37 -19.77 6.42
C ARG A 390 -9.73 -21.00 7.25
N GLN A 391 -8.75 -21.59 7.95
CA GLN A 391 -8.97 -22.73 8.84
C GLN A 391 -9.94 -22.39 9.99
N GLN A 392 -9.80 -21.21 10.60
CA GLN A 392 -10.71 -20.74 11.66
C GLN A 392 -12.15 -20.53 11.16
N GLN A 393 -12.32 -19.97 9.96
CA GLN A 393 -13.64 -19.81 9.33
C GLN A 393 -14.28 -21.16 9.01
N GLN A 394 -13.54 -22.07 8.35
CA GLN A 394 -14.02 -23.41 7.99
C GLN A 394 -14.37 -24.27 9.21
N ALA A 395 -13.66 -24.12 10.33
CA ALA A 395 -13.97 -24.83 11.58
C ALA A 395 -15.22 -24.29 12.32
N GLN A 396 -15.69 -23.08 11.99
CA GLN A 396 -16.80 -22.40 12.68
C GLN A 396 -18.07 -22.26 11.82
N GLN A 397 -17.98 -22.50 10.50
CA GLN A 397 -19.06 -22.27 9.55
C GLN A 397 -19.42 -23.54 8.80
N THR A 398 -20.50 -24.19 9.24
CA THR A 398 -21.27 -25.09 8.36
C THR A 398 -22.04 -24.25 7.35
N ALA A 399 -21.94 -24.60 6.08
CA ALA A 399 -22.78 -24.03 5.02
C ALA A 399 -23.94 -24.97 4.66
N ILE A 400 -24.90 -24.39 3.97
CA ILE A 400 -25.85 -25.11 3.12
C ILE A 400 -25.06 -25.89 2.06
N THR A 401 -25.54 -27.08 1.66
CA THR A 401 -25.02 -27.81 0.49
C THR A 401 -26.04 -27.72 -0.64
N LEU A 402 -25.65 -27.14 -1.78
CA LEU A 402 -26.53 -26.98 -2.94
C LEU A 402 -26.25 -28.07 -3.99
N ALA A 403 -27.30 -28.55 -4.64
CA ALA A 403 -27.19 -29.55 -5.69
C ALA A 403 -26.58 -28.93 -6.96
N PRO A 404 -25.57 -29.58 -7.59
CA PRO A 404 -24.81 -29.01 -8.70
C PRO A 404 -25.53 -29.12 -10.06
N THR A 405 -26.54 -29.98 -10.15
CA THR A 405 -27.18 -30.41 -11.40
C THR A 405 -28.68 -30.54 -11.19
N GLY A 406 -29.46 -30.12 -12.18
CA GLY A 406 -30.91 -30.22 -12.13
C GLY A 406 -31.57 -29.56 -13.33
N ALA A 407 -32.86 -29.87 -13.51
CA ALA A 407 -33.61 -29.54 -14.72
C ALA A 407 -33.65 -28.04 -15.08
N LEU A 408 -33.51 -27.13 -14.11
CA LEU A 408 -33.44 -25.69 -14.37
C LEU A 408 -32.14 -25.28 -15.07
N ILE A 409 -31.00 -25.89 -14.71
CA ILE A 409 -29.70 -25.63 -15.35
C ILE A 409 -29.71 -26.21 -16.77
N ASP A 410 -30.22 -27.43 -16.95
CA ASP A 410 -30.31 -28.06 -18.27
C ASP A 410 -31.24 -27.29 -19.21
N SER A 411 -32.38 -26.80 -18.69
CA SER A 411 -33.31 -25.94 -19.44
C SER A 411 -32.67 -24.61 -19.83
N PHE A 412 -31.88 -24.00 -18.94
CA PHE A 412 -31.15 -22.76 -19.22
C PHE A 412 -30.12 -22.94 -20.35
N TYR A 413 -29.40 -24.06 -20.39
CA TYR A 413 -28.50 -24.38 -21.50
C TYR A 413 -29.22 -24.57 -22.84
N GLY A 414 -30.51 -24.95 -22.83
CA GLY A 414 -31.35 -24.99 -24.04
C GLY A 414 -31.86 -23.62 -24.50
N ILE A 415 -31.96 -22.64 -23.60
CA ILE A 415 -32.51 -21.29 -23.87
C ILE A 415 -31.44 -20.33 -24.40
N ILE A 416 -30.19 -20.45 -23.96
CA ILE A 416 -29.14 -19.49 -24.35
C ILE A 416 -28.75 -19.62 -25.84
N PRO A 417 -28.67 -18.50 -26.60
CA PRO A 417 -28.42 -18.55 -28.05
C PRO A 417 -26.93 -18.75 -28.43
N PHE A 418 -26.10 -19.20 -27.49
CA PHE A 418 -24.66 -19.41 -27.66
C PHE A 418 -24.17 -20.57 -26.80
N ARG A 419 -23.04 -21.16 -27.18
CA ARG A 419 -22.33 -22.16 -26.35
C ARG A 419 -21.36 -21.47 -25.41
N LEU A 420 -21.18 -22.03 -24.21
CA LEU A 420 -20.14 -21.58 -23.29
C LEU A 420 -18.75 -21.84 -23.87
N THR A 421 -17.79 -20.96 -23.54
CA THR A 421 -16.36 -21.19 -23.83
C THR A 421 -15.77 -22.26 -22.92
N GLY A 422 -14.60 -22.80 -23.27
CA GLY A 422 -13.91 -23.79 -22.44
C GLY A 422 -13.54 -23.22 -21.07
N ALA A 423 -13.14 -21.95 -21.03
CA ALA A 423 -12.91 -21.19 -19.80
C ALA A 423 -14.19 -21.03 -18.98
N GLN A 424 -15.30 -20.63 -19.59
CA GLN A 424 -16.59 -20.49 -18.88
C GLN A 424 -17.05 -21.81 -18.27
N GLN A 425 -16.96 -22.92 -19.01
CA GLN A 425 -17.31 -24.25 -18.50
C GLN A 425 -16.41 -24.68 -17.34
N ARG A 426 -15.10 -24.39 -17.41
CA ARG A 426 -14.14 -24.64 -16.32
C ARG A 426 -14.56 -23.92 -15.03
N VAL A 427 -14.89 -22.64 -15.13
CA VAL A 427 -15.32 -21.84 -13.97
C VAL A 427 -16.70 -22.26 -13.45
N VAL A 428 -17.64 -22.65 -14.32
CA VAL A 428 -18.91 -23.23 -13.89
C VAL A 428 -18.67 -24.51 -13.08
N ASN A 429 -17.78 -25.40 -13.54
CA ASN A 429 -17.45 -26.63 -12.83
C ASN A 429 -16.77 -26.35 -11.47
N ASP A 430 -15.87 -25.37 -11.40
CA ASP A 430 -15.26 -24.90 -10.14
C ASP A 430 -16.33 -24.48 -9.12
N ILE A 431 -17.29 -23.66 -9.55
CA ILE A 431 -18.39 -23.16 -8.72
C ILE A 431 -19.27 -24.33 -8.26
N LEU A 432 -19.77 -25.15 -9.18
CA LEU A 432 -20.67 -26.26 -8.85
C LEU A 432 -19.99 -27.30 -7.95
N SER A 433 -18.66 -27.47 -8.04
CA SER A 433 -17.89 -28.29 -7.11
C SER A 433 -17.81 -27.69 -5.71
N ASP A 434 -17.72 -26.36 -5.58
CA ASP A 434 -17.72 -25.69 -4.27
C ASP A 434 -19.10 -25.63 -3.62
N LEU A 435 -20.16 -25.40 -4.40
CA LEU A 435 -21.53 -25.32 -3.89
C LEU A 435 -22.01 -26.65 -3.23
N GLN A 436 -21.39 -27.77 -3.59
CA GLN A 436 -21.63 -29.08 -2.97
C GLN A 436 -20.93 -29.29 -1.61
N LYS A 437 -19.96 -28.44 -1.25
CA LYS A 437 -19.14 -28.65 -0.05
C LYS A 437 -19.88 -28.16 1.20
N PRO A 438 -19.68 -28.78 2.37
CA PRO A 438 -20.31 -28.36 3.64
C PRO A 438 -19.71 -27.07 4.24
N VAL A 439 -18.87 -26.35 3.48
CA VAL A 439 -18.21 -25.10 3.88
C VAL A 439 -18.61 -23.98 2.90
N PRO A 440 -18.74 -22.71 3.35
CA PRO A 440 -19.20 -21.65 2.46
C PRO A 440 -18.24 -21.46 1.29
N MET A 441 -18.78 -21.41 0.08
CA MET A 441 -18.00 -20.99 -1.09
C MET A 441 -17.69 -19.50 -0.92
N ASN A 442 -16.43 -19.10 -1.15
CA ASN A 442 -16.03 -17.70 -1.19
C ASN A 442 -15.12 -17.55 -2.41
N ARG A 443 -15.73 -17.35 -3.59
CA ARG A 443 -15.03 -17.47 -4.88
C ARG A 443 -15.01 -16.15 -5.66
N LEU A 444 -13.85 -15.79 -6.19
CA LEU A 444 -13.65 -14.68 -7.11
C LEU A 444 -13.58 -15.21 -8.55
N VAL A 445 -14.52 -14.81 -9.39
CA VAL A 445 -14.50 -15.00 -10.84
C VAL A 445 -13.95 -13.76 -11.51
N GLN A 446 -12.76 -13.91 -12.07
CA GLN A 446 -12.03 -12.89 -12.80
C GLN A 446 -12.12 -13.15 -14.30
N GLY A 447 -12.25 -12.11 -15.10
CA GLY A 447 -12.16 -12.18 -16.56
C GLY A 447 -12.53 -10.85 -17.19
N ASP A 448 -12.11 -10.59 -18.42
CA ASP A 448 -12.28 -9.27 -19.03
C ASP A 448 -13.75 -8.81 -19.13
N VAL A 449 -13.96 -7.50 -19.31
CA VAL A 449 -15.29 -6.95 -19.65
C VAL A 449 -15.81 -7.71 -20.87
N GLY A 450 -17.04 -8.23 -20.82
CA GLY A 450 -17.61 -9.03 -21.92
C GLY A 450 -17.18 -10.50 -21.98
N SER A 451 -16.36 -11.03 -21.06
CA SER A 451 -15.99 -12.46 -21.04
C SER A 451 -17.13 -13.43 -20.64
N GLY A 452 -18.35 -12.95 -20.43
CA GLY A 452 -19.51 -13.77 -20.06
C GLY A 452 -19.66 -14.09 -18.56
N LYS A 453 -18.96 -13.37 -17.66
CA LYS A 453 -19.07 -13.53 -16.18
C LYS A 453 -20.51 -13.65 -15.66
N THR A 454 -21.44 -12.85 -16.20
CA THR A 454 -22.87 -12.89 -15.81
C THR A 454 -23.50 -14.27 -16.05
N VAL A 455 -23.18 -14.95 -17.16
CA VAL A 455 -23.77 -16.26 -17.50
C VAL A 455 -23.32 -17.32 -16.49
N VAL A 456 -22.05 -17.30 -16.13
CA VAL A 456 -21.46 -18.17 -15.09
C VAL A 456 -22.13 -17.93 -13.73
N ALA A 457 -22.41 -16.67 -13.39
CA ALA A 457 -23.14 -16.34 -12.17
C ALA A 457 -24.62 -16.77 -12.20
N VAL A 458 -25.28 -16.73 -13.36
CA VAL A 458 -26.65 -17.24 -13.52
C VAL A 458 -26.73 -18.74 -13.27
N VAL A 459 -25.77 -19.53 -13.76
CA VAL A 459 -25.73 -20.98 -13.46
C VAL A 459 -25.63 -21.23 -11.95
N ALA A 460 -24.83 -20.44 -11.23
CA ALA A 460 -24.73 -20.52 -9.77
C ALA A 460 -26.06 -20.16 -9.07
N VAL A 461 -26.75 -19.11 -9.53
CA VAL A 461 -28.08 -18.72 -9.03
C VAL A 461 -29.10 -19.83 -9.26
N LEU A 462 -29.14 -20.44 -10.45
CA LEU A 462 -30.05 -21.55 -10.74
C LEU A 462 -29.75 -22.77 -9.86
N ALA A 463 -28.48 -23.03 -9.53
CA ALA A 463 -28.09 -24.07 -8.58
C ALA A 463 -28.60 -23.82 -7.14
N ALA A 464 -28.68 -22.55 -6.71
CA ALA A 464 -29.31 -22.19 -5.43
C ALA A 464 -30.84 -22.37 -5.48
N ILE A 465 -31.48 -21.85 -6.52
CA ILE A 465 -32.95 -21.89 -6.69
C ILE A 465 -33.47 -23.32 -6.80
N GLN A 466 -32.82 -24.18 -7.60
CA GLN A 466 -33.23 -25.60 -7.73
C GLN A 466 -33.06 -26.39 -6.42
N SER A 467 -32.19 -25.92 -5.52
CA SER A 467 -31.98 -26.51 -4.20
C SER A 467 -32.95 -25.97 -3.14
N GLY A 468 -33.90 -25.11 -3.51
CA GLY A 468 -34.89 -24.51 -2.62
C GLY A 468 -34.46 -23.21 -1.92
N TYR A 469 -33.32 -22.62 -2.31
CA TYR A 469 -32.76 -21.43 -1.67
C TYR A 469 -32.89 -20.17 -2.54
N GLN A 470 -33.01 -19.02 -1.88
CA GLN A 470 -33.02 -17.71 -2.52
C GLN A 470 -31.60 -17.24 -2.85
N ALA A 471 -31.50 -16.36 -3.85
CA ALA A 471 -30.26 -15.72 -4.26
C ALA A 471 -30.38 -14.18 -4.30
N ALA A 472 -29.27 -13.50 -4.08
CA ALA A 472 -29.15 -12.04 -4.22
C ALA A 472 -28.06 -11.69 -5.24
N LEU A 473 -28.33 -10.73 -6.13
CA LEU A 473 -27.31 -10.15 -7.04
C LEU A 473 -27.14 -8.66 -6.73
N MET A 474 -26.00 -8.30 -6.15
CA MET A 474 -25.66 -6.92 -5.79
C MET A 474 -24.72 -6.29 -6.84
N ALA A 475 -25.09 -5.12 -7.35
CA ALA A 475 -24.30 -4.32 -8.28
C ALA A 475 -24.10 -2.88 -7.76
N PRO A 476 -22.95 -2.23 -8.04
CA PRO A 476 -22.55 -0.97 -7.38
C PRO A 476 -23.39 0.25 -7.77
N THR A 477 -24.00 0.26 -8.96
CA THR A 477 -24.78 1.38 -9.51
C THR A 477 -26.19 0.93 -9.88
N GLU A 478 -27.17 1.84 -9.84
CA GLU A 478 -28.55 1.53 -10.26
C GLU A 478 -28.58 1.09 -11.73
N VAL A 479 -27.76 1.72 -12.59
CA VAL A 479 -27.61 1.37 -14.02
C VAL A 479 -27.14 -0.07 -14.23
N LEU A 480 -26.13 -0.53 -13.50
CA LEU A 480 -25.60 -1.90 -13.64
C LEU A 480 -26.56 -2.93 -13.01
N ALA A 481 -27.22 -2.60 -11.90
CA ALA A 481 -28.27 -3.43 -11.31
C ALA A 481 -29.45 -3.61 -12.29
N GLU A 482 -29.88 -2.54 -12.96
CA GLU A 482 -30.93 -2.61 -13.97
C GLU A 482 -30.47 -3.38 -15.22
N GLN A 483 -29.22 -3.22 -15.65
CA GLN A 483 -28.66 -3.99 -16.77
C GLN A 483 -28.69 -5.49 -16.50
N HIS A 484 -28.31 -5.92 -15.29
CA HIS A 484 -28.41 -7.34 -14.88
C HIS A 484 -29.87 -7.79 -14.78
N TYR A 485 -30.75 -6.98 -14.18
CA TYR A 485 -32.17 -7.28 -14.07
C TYR A 485 -32.82 -7.51 -15.45
N ARG A 486 -32.60 -6.62 -16.44
CA ARG A 486 -33.16 -6.77 -17.78
C ARG A 486 -32.71 -8.07 -18.46
N LYS A 487 -31.39 -8.39 -18.39
CA LYS A 487 -30.84 -9.66 -18.92
C LYS A 487 -31.39 -10.89 -18.21
N LEU A 488 -31.59 -10.81 -16.89
CA LEU A 488 -32.20 -11.89 -16.11
C LEU A 488 -33.65 -12.11 -16.50
N VAL A 489 -34.46 -11.05 -16.67
CA VAL A 489 -35.86 -11.14 -17.09
C VAL A 489 -36.01 -11.87 -18.44
N GLU A 490 -35.13 -11.62 -19.40
CA GLU A 490 -35.13 -12.29 -20.72
C GLU A 490 -35.01 -13.83 -20.61
N TRP A 491 -34.21 -14.33 -19.66
CA TRP A 491 -34.01 -15.76 -19.43
C TRP A 491 -34.99 -16.36 -18.42
N PHE A 492 -35.26 -15.66 -17.32
CA PHE A 492 -36.05 -16.17 -16.20
C PHE A 492 -37.54 -16.25 -16.52
N ASN A 493 -38.06 -15.39 -17.39
CA ASN A 493 -39.44 -15.52 -17.90
C ASN A 493 -39.65 -16.84 -18.65
N GLN A 494 -38.65 -17.32 -19.40
CA GLN A 494 -38.71 -18.59 -20.13
C GLN A 494 -38.54 -19.82 -19.21
N LEU A 495 -37.96 -19.62 -18.02
CA LEU A 495 -37.87 -20.61 -16.94
C LEU A 495 -39.04 -20.52 -15.94
N HIS A 496 -39.99 -19.60 -16.15
CA HIS A 496 -41.10 -19.29 -15.24
C HIS A 496 -40.67 -18.91 -13.81
N LEU A 497 -39.49 -18.29 -13.65
CA LEU A 497 -38.96 -17.83 -12.38
C LEU A 497 -39.19 -16.33 -12.19
N PRO A 498 -39.81 -15.87 -11.09
CA PRO A 498 -39.93 -14.45 -10.81
C PRO A 498 -38.58 -13.84 -10.42
N VAL A 499 -38.32 -12.63 -10.92
CA VAL A 499 -37.14 -11.82 -10.60
C VAL A 499 -37.58 -10.37 -10.40
N GLU A 500 -36.98 -9.69 -9.43
CA GLU A 500 -37.31 -8.31 -9.09
C GLU A 500 -36.06 -7.43 -8.86
N LEU A 501 -36.25 -6.12 -8.94
CA LEU A 501 -35.19 -5.10 -8.83
C LEU A 501 -35.43 -4.15 -7.65
N LEU A 502 -34.47 -4.09 -6.72
CA LEU A 502 -34.46 -3.18 -5.57
C LEU A 502 -33.32 -2.14 -5.66
N THR A 503 -33.71 -0.89 -5.81
CA THR A 503 -32.83 0.30 -5.88
C THR A 503 -33.27 1.36 -4.86
N GLY A 504 -32.47 2.42 -4.67
CA GLY A 504 -32.88 3.56 -3.84
C GLY A 504 -34.06 4.33 -4.45
N SER A 505 -34.16 4.31 -5.79
CA SER A 505 -35.26 4.85 -6.58
C SER A 505 -36.56 4.01 -6.58
N THR A 506 -36.60 2.85 -5.92
CA THR A 506 -37.77 1.95 -5.95
C THR A 506 -38.96 2.48 -5.12
N ARG A 507 -40.11 2.70 -5.77
CA ARG A 507 -41.33 3.24 -5.13
C ARG A 507 -41.80 2.41 -3.92
N ALA A 508 -42.14 3.08 -2.82
CA ALA A 508 -42.51 2.47 -1.55
C ALA A 508 -43.65 1.43 -1.61
N ALA A 509 -44.63 1.59 -2.51
CA ALA A 509 -45.69 0.59 -2.70
C ALA A 509 -45.14 -0.73 -3.29
N LYS A 510 -44.35 -0.65 -4.37
CA LYS A 510 -43.69 -1.83 -4.97
C LYS A 510 -42.70 -2.46 -3.99
N ARG A 511 -41.91 -1.63 -3.31
CA ARG A 511 -40.94 -2.08 -2.31
C ARG A 511 -41.59 -2.90 -1.19
N ARG A 512 -42.73 -2.48 -0.64
CA ARG A 512 -43.45 -3.25 0.39
C ARG A 512 -43.94 -4.61 -0.11
N LYS A 513 -44.47 -4.70 -1.33
CA LYS A 513 -44.89 -5.98 -1.95
C LYS A 513 -43.71 -6.94 -2.09
N MET A 514 -42.63 -6.47 -2.72
CA MET A 514 -41.41 -7.22 -2.96
C MET A 514 -40.75 -7.74 -1.68
N LEU A 515 -40.73 -6.94 -0.61
CA LEU A 515 -40.19 -7.38 0.69
C LEU A 515 -41.07 -8.43 1.38
N GLY A 516 -42.39 -8.42 1.14
CA GLY A 516 -43.29 -9.49 1.57
C GLY A 516 -42.98 -10.81 0.86
N GLU A 517 -42.90 -10.77 -0.47
CA GLU A 517 -42.59 -11.93 -1.33
C GLU A 517 -41.19 -12.51 -1.05
N LEU A 518 -40.23 -11.64 -0.68
CA LEU A 518 -38.89 -12.06 -0.27
C LEU A 518 -38.90 -12.80 1.08
N ALA A 519 -39.70 -12.34 2.03
CA ALA A 519 -39.81 -12.93 3.36
C ALA A 519 -40.64 -14.22 3.38
N THR A 520 -41.61 -14.41 2.47
CA THR A 520 -42.34 -15.68 2.31
C THR A 520 -41.55 -16.73 1.54
N GLY A 521 -40.60 -16.30 0.70
CA GLY A 521 -39.82 -17.16 -0.21
C GLY A 521 -40.40 -17.27 -1.62
N GLU A 522 -41.49 -16.55 -1.92
CA GLU A 522 -42.09 -16.49 -3.26
C GLU A 522 -41.18 -15.85 -4.31
N LEU A 523 -40.26 -14.97 -3.88
CA LEU A 523 -39.25 -14.35 -4.73
C LEU A 523 -37.90 -15.08 -4.62
N PRO A 524 -37.48 -15.89 -5.61
CA PRO A 524 -36.28 -16.71 -5.54
C PRO A 524 -34.98 -15.94 -5.83
N ILE A 525 -35.06 -14.82 -6.58
CA ILE A 525 -33.92 -13.94 -6.85
C ILE A 525 -34.30 -12.47 -6.66
N LEU A 526 -33.44 -11.73 -5.96
CA LEU A 526 -33.51 -10.28 -5.87
C LEU A 526 -32.23 -9.62 -6.41
N VAL A 527 -32.39 -8.75 -7.40
CA VAL A 527 -31.32 -7.93 -7.98
C VAL A 527 -31.35 -6.55 -7.34
N GLY A 528 -30.21 -5.93 -7.10
CA GLY A 528 -30.22 -4.57 -6.54
C GLY A 528 -28.87 -3.94 -6.29
N THR A 529 -28.92 -2.78 -5.64
CA THR A 529 -27.74 -2.04 -5.21
C THR A 529 -27.50 -2.21 -3.70
N HIS A 530 -26.82 -1.25 -3.08
CA HIS A 530 -26.75 -1.09 -1.62
C HIS A 530 -28.12 -1.14 -0.90
N ALA A 531 -29.25 -0.95 -1.62
CA ALA A 531 -30.58 -1.15 -1.05
C ALA A 531 -30.82 -2.58 -0.51
N LEU A 532 -30.10 -3.59 -1.03
CA LEU A 532 -30.18 -5.00 -0.57
C LEU A 532 -29.68 -5.21 0.87
N ILE A 533 -28.78 -4.34 1.36
CA ILE A 533 -28.17 -4.48 2.70
C ILE A 533 -28.88 -3.65 3.78
N GLU A 534 -29.96 -2.97 3.44
CA GLU A 534 -30.78 -2.22 4.39
C GLU A 534 -31.52 -3.16 5.34
N ASP A 535 -31.72 -2.75 6.60
CA ASP A 535 -32.30 -3.60 7.65
C ASP A 535 -33.67 -4.22 7.31
N PRO A 536 -34.61 -3.54 6.62
CA PRO A 536 -35.91 -4.11 6.22
C PRO A 536 -35.84 -5.24 5.19
N VAL A 537 -34.69 -5.46 4.53
CA VAL A 537 -34.53 -6.57 3.57
C VAL A 537 -34.30 -7.86 4.35
N GLN A 538 -35.27 -8.78 4.30
CA GLN A 538 -35.20 -10.08 4.98
C GLN A 538 -35.49 -11.17 3.95
N PHE A 539 -34.51 -12.06 3.77
CA PHE A 539 -34.67 -13.29 3.02
C PHE A 539 -35.18 -14.36 3.97
N ARG A 540 -35.96 -15.30 3.45
CA ARG A 540 -36.36 -16.50 4.17
C ARG A 540 -35.19 -17.47 4.28
N ASP A 541 -34.60 -17.82 3.14
CA ASP A 541 -33.58 -18.88 3.00
C ASP A 541 -32.52 -18.45 1.97
N LEU A 542 -31.70 -17.44 2.29
CA LEU A 542 -30.63 -16.95 1.42
C LEU A 542 -29.47 -17.96 1.35
N GLY A 543 -29.30 -18.62 0.19
CA GLY A 543 -28.24 -19.60 -0.05
C GLY A 543 -27.05 -19.07 -0.85
N LEU A 544 -27.25 -18.10 -1.75
CA LEU A 544 -26.18 -17.54 -2.60
C LEU A 544 -26.24 -16.01 -2.69
N VAL A 545 -25.08 -15.38 -2.54
CA VAL A 545 -24.86 -13.95 -2.78
C VAL A 545 -23.88 -13.78 -3.95
N VAL A 546 -24.32 -13.11 -5.01
CA VAL A 546 -23.50 -12.67 -6.14
C VAL A 546 -23.18 -11.18 -5.97
N ILE A 547 -21.89 -10.81 -6.04
CA ILE A 547 -21.43 -9.42 -5.95
C ILE A 547 -20.64 -9.07 -7.21
N ASP A 548 -21.16 -8.16 -8.03
CA ASP A 548 -20.45 -7.66 -9.23
C ASP A 548 -19.61 -6.42 -8.91
N GLU A 549 -18.46 -6.29 -9.57
CA GLU A 549 -17.42 -5.28 -9.34
C GLU A 549 -17.15 -4.93 -7.86
N GLN A 550 -16.76 -5.96 -7.07
CA GLN A 550 -16.53 -5.85 -5.62
C GLN A 550 -15.66 -4.67 -5.15
N HIS A 551 -14.75 -4.18 -5.99
CA HIS A 551 -13.81 -3.13 -5.63
C HIS A 551 -14.50 -1.78 -5.33
N ARG A 552 -15.77 -1.62 -5.70
CA ARG A 552 -16.62 -0.47 -5.35
C ARG A 552 -17.38 -0.61 -4.03
N PHE A 553 -17.32 -1.78 -3.38
CA PHE A 553 -18.04 -2.06 -2.14
C PHE A 553 -17.12 -2.12 -0.92
N GLY A 554 -17.50 -1.43 0.15
CA GLY A 554 -16.83 -1.50 1.44
C GLY A 554 -16.92 -2.88 2.08
N VAL A 555 -15.90 -3.29 2.83
CA VAL A 555 -15.86 -4.58 3.55
C VAL A 555 -17.09 -4.78 4.43
N GLN A 556 -17.55 -3.73 5.12
CA GLN A 556 -18.75 -3.77 5.98
C GLN A 556 -20.05 -4.03 5.20
N GLN A 557 -20.18 -3.53 3.97
CA GLN A 557 -21.37 -3.70 3.15
C GLN A 557 -21.53 -5.17 2.74
N ARG A 558 -20.42 -5.80 2.32
CA ARG A 558 -20.38 -7.24 1.98
C ARG A 558 -20.73 -8.11 3.20
N ALA A 559 -20.15 -7.79 4.37
CA ALA A 559 -20.45 -8.49 5.61
C ALA A 559 -21.94 -8.40 5.99
N ARG A 560 -22.59 -7.23 5.82
CA ARG A 560 -24.03 -7.08 6.06
C ARG A 560 -24.89 -7.94 5.13
N LEU A 561 -24.52 -8.07 3.85
CA LEU A 561 -25.25 -8.93 2.92
C LEU A 561 -25.13 -10.41 3.30
N MET A 562 -23.94 -10.85 3.69
CA MET A 562 -23.72 -12.22 4.19
C MET A 562 -24.51 -12.50 5.48
N GLN A 563 -24.67 -11.50 6.36
CA GLN A 563 -25.46 -11.60 7.60
C GLN A 563 -26.98 -11.71 7.36
N LYS A 564 -27.47 -11.53 6.13
CA LYS A 564 -28.89 -11.76 5.78
C LYS A 564 -29.23 -13.25 5.61
N GLY A 565 -28.25 -14.15 5.66
CA GLY A 565 -28.45 -15.61 5.57
C GLY A 565 -27.57 -16.38 6.55
N ALA A 566 -27.85 -17.67 6.72
CA ALA A 566 -27.06 -18.57 7.57
C ALA A 566 -25.82 -19.08 6.82
N ASN A 567 -24.75 -18.29 6.80
CA ASN A 567 -23.50 -18.56 6.06
C ASN A 567 -23.71 -18.86 4.55
N PRO A 568 -24.33 -17.94 3.78
CA PRO A 568 -24.56 -18.15 2.34
C PRO A 568 -23.25 -18.29 1.57
N HIS A 569 -23.28 -19.02 0.45
CA HIS A 569 -22.20 -19.01 -0.52
C HIS A 569 -22.03 -17.59 -1.11
N VAL A 570 -20.79 -17.19 -1.36
CA VAL A 570 -20.44 -15.88 -1.94
C VAL A 570 -19.69 -16.09 -3.25
N LEU A 571 -20.28 -15.58 -4.33
CA LEU A 571 -19.68 -15.50 -5.65
C LEU A 571 -19.39 -14.03 -5.99
N THR A 572 -18.13 -13.69 -6.16
CA THR A 572 -17.71 -12.34 -6.48
C THR A 572 -17.23 -12.27 -7.92
N LEU A 573 -17.65 -11.25 -8.67
CA LEU A 573 -17.25 -11.01 -10.05
C LEU A 573 -16.38 -9.75 -10.14
N THR A 574 -15.42 -9.73 -11.06
CA THR A 574 -14.74 -8.49 -11.43
C THR A 574 -14.22 -8.52 -12.88
N ALA A 575 -14.27 -7.38 -13.56
CA ALA A 575 -13.65 -7.21 -14.87
C ALA A 575 -12.15 -6.93 -14.84
N THR A 576 -11.61 -6.44 -13.73
CA THR A 576 -10.18 -6.13 -13.63
C THR A 576 -9.37 -7.40 -13.37
N PRO A 577 -8.41 -7.78 -14.22
CA PRO A 577 -7.51 -8.88 -13.92
C PRO A 577 -6.57 -8.49 -12.77
N ILE A 578 -6.89 -8.93 -11.56
CA ILE A 578 -5.98 -8.85 -10.42
C ILE A 578 -4.93 -9.95 -10.62
N PRO A 579 -3.61 -9.65 -10.54
CA PRO A 579 -2.60 -10.69 -10.56
C PRO A 579 -2.89 -11.72 -9.48
N ARG A 580 -2.87 -13.02 -9.79
CA ARG A 580 -3.25 -14.09 -8.84
C ARG A 580 -2.51 -13.98 -7.51
N THR A 581 -1.24 -13.59 -7.55
CA THR A 581 -0.40 -13.28 -6.38
C THR A 581 -0.98 -12.14 -5.52
N LEU A 582 -1.41 -11.04 -6.14
CA LEU A 582 -2.02 -9.89 -5.47
C LEU A 582 -3.44 -10.21 -4.95
N SER A 583 -4.21 -11.03 -5.67
CA SER A 583 -5.51 -11.52 -5.19
C SER A 583 -5.36 -12.42 -3.96
N LEU A 584 -4.42 -13.37 -3.99
CA LEU A 584 -4.10 -14.23 -2.83
C LEU A 584 -3.47 -13.46 -1.66
N THR A 585 -3.00 -12.23 -1.90
CA THR A 585 -2.38 -11.34 -0.91
C THR A 585 -3.43 -10.44 -0.25
N MET A 586 -4.24 -9.73 -1.04
CA MET A 586 -5.27 -8.79 -0.53
C MET A 586 -6.59 -9.47 -0.14
N HIS A 587 -6.89 -10.62 -0.74
CA HIS A 587 -8.16 -11.33 -0.64
C HIS A 587 -7.93 -12.84 -0.47
N GLY A 588 -6.91 -13.24 0.30
CA GLY A 588 -6.50 -14.65 0.43
C GLY A 588 -7.48 -15.56 1.19
N ASP A 589 -8.68 -15.08 1.50
CA ASP A 589 -9.87 -15.86 1.87
C ASP A 589 -10.77 -16.21 0.66
N LEU A 590 -10.41 -15.77 -0.56
CA LEU A 590 -11.10 -16.08 -1.82
C LEU A 590 -10.35 -17.15 -2.63
N ASP A 591 -11.08 -18.20 -3.03
CA ASP A 591 -10.63 -19.07 -4.12
C ASP A 591 -10.84 -18.35 -5.47
N VAL A 592 -9.86 -18.41 -6.37
CA VAL A 592 -9.87 -17.60 -7.61
C VAL A 592 -10.05 -18.49 -8.85
N SER A 593 -11.07 -18.21 -9.65
CA SER A 593 -11.26 -18.74 -11.00
C SER A 593 -11.05 -17.64 -12.04
N GLN A 594 -10.42 -17.98 -13.17
CA GLN A 594 -10.19 -17.05 -14.27
C GLN A 594 -10.88 -17.54 -15.55
N ILE A 595 -11.65 -16.65 -16.18
CA ILE A 595 -12.14 -16.78 -17.55
C ILE A 595 -11.11 -16.12 -18.45
N ASP A 596 -10.22 -16.94 -19.02
CA ASP A 596 -9.08 -16.57 -19.87
C ASP A 596 -9.41 -16.57 -21.38
N GLU A 597 -10.61 -17.01 -21.77
CA GLU A 597 -11.11 -17.00 -23.15
C GLU A 597 -12.19 -15.92 -23.34
N LEU A 598 -12.11 -15.15 -24.43
CA LEU A 598 -13.19 -14.27 -24.89
C LEU A 598 -14.20 -15.05 -25.75
N PRO A 599 -15.50 -14.68 -25.74
CA PRO A 599 -16.49 -15.27 -26.64
C PRO A 599 -16.10 -15.13 -28.12
N PRO A 600 -16.41 -16.14 -28.97
CA PRO A 600 -16.06 -16.11 -30.39
C PRO A 600 -16.76 -14.95 -31.11
N GLY A 601 -16.04 -14.34 -32.06
CA GLY A 601 -16.54 -13.21 -32.87
C GLY A 601 -16.11 -11.81 -32.38
N ARG A 602 -15.60 -11.67 -31.15
CA ARG A 602 -15.10 -10.38 -30.66
C ARG A 602 -13.72 -10.04 -31.26
N LYS A 603 -13.57 -8.81 -31.72
CA LYS A 603 -12.31 -8.30 -32.31
C LYS A 603 -11.38 -7.72 -31.24
N ALA A 604 -10.07 -7.78 -31.48
CA ALA A 604 -9.09 -7.13 -30.62
C ALA A 604 -9.15 -5.59 -30.80
N ILE A 605 -9.08 -4.87 -29.69
CA ILE A 605 -9.20 -3.40 -29.65
C ILE A 605 -7.84 -2.78 -29.97
N GLN A 606 -7.75 -2.04 -31.07
CA GLN A 606 -6.56 -1.27 -31.40
C GLN A 606 -6.45 -0.08 -30.44
N THR A 607 -5.31 0.02 -29.75
CA THR A 607 -5.07 1.06 -28.73
C THR A 607 -3.88 1.91 -29.15
N THR A 608 -4.07 3.23 -29.21
CA THR A 608 -3.06 4.18 -29.68
C THR A 608 -2.91 5.31 -28.66
N LEU A 609 -1.68 5.65 -28.28
CA LEU A 609 -1.40 6.82 -27.45
C LEU A 609 -1.15 8.03 -28.36
N LEU A 610 -1.81 9.15 -28.08
CA LEU A 610 -1.71 10.38 -28.88
C LEU A 610 -1.26 11.55 -28.00
N THR A 611 -0.39 12.41 -28.53
CA THR A 611 -0.02 13.68 -27.90
C THR A 611 -1.06 14.76 -28.19
N SER A 612 -1.04 15.86 -27.42
CA SER A 612 -1.98 16.99 -27.61
C SER A 612 -1.93 17.62 -29.01
N LYS A 613 -0.82 17.46 -29.75
CA LYS A 613 -0.68 17.92 -31.15
C LYS A 613 -1.42 17.01 -32.14
N GLU A 614 -1.58 15.74 -31.80
CA GLU A 614 -2.18 14.72 -32.67
C GLU A 614 -3.69 14.60 -32.47
N ARG A 615 -4.26 15.26 -31.45
CA ARG A 615 -5.69 15.33 -31.13
C ARG A 615 -6.62 15.53 -32.35
N PRO A 616 -6.30 16.32 -33.40
CA PRO A 616 -7.13 16.40 -34.61
C PRO A 616 -7.32 15.04 -35.33
N HIS A 617 -6.32 14.16 -35.34
CA HIS A 617 -6.43 12.82 -35.95
C HIS A 617 -7.44 11.93 -35.22
N ALA A 618 -7.58 12.10 -33.89
CA ALA A 618 -8.62 11.42 -33.12
C ALA A 618 -10.01 11.91 -33.52
N TYR A 619 -10.17 13.23 -33.71
CA TYR A 619 -11.43 13.81 -34.17
C TYR A 619 -11.79 13.32 -35.59
N ASP A 620 -10.84 13.24 -36.52
CA ASP A 620 -11.07 12.70 -37.86
C ASP A 620 -11.52 11.22 -37.83
N LEU A 621 -10.92 10.40 -36.96
CA LEU A 621 -11.36 9.01 -36.75
C LEU A 621 -12.80 8.96 -36.24
N ILE A 622 -13.13 9.80 -35.25
CA ILE A 622 -14.48 9.92 -34.69
C ILE A 622 -15.50 10.29 -35.77
N LYS A 623 -15.21 11.28 -36.64
CA LYS A 623 -16.12 11.66 -37.75
C LYS A 623 -16.35 10.50 -38.72
N ARG A 624 -15.31 9.75 -39.08
CA ARG A 624 -15.40 8.59 -40.00
C ARG A 624 -16.21 7.43 -39.43
N GLU A 625 -16.10 7.16 -38.13
CA GLU A 625 -16.84 6.08 -37.47
C GLU A 625 -18.31 6.46 -37.28
N ILE A 626 -18.60 7.71 -36.89
CA ILE A 626 -19.99 8.21 -36.79
C ILE A 626 -20.66 8.21 -38.18
N ALA A 627 -19.95 8.57 -39.25
CA ALA A 627 -20.45 8.48 -40.62
C ALA A 627 -20.79 7.04 -41.07
N GLN A 628 -20.24 6.01 -40.42
CA GLN A 628 -20.61 4.60 -40.61
C GLN A 628 -21.78 4.15 -39.70
N GLY A 629 -22.44 5.09 -39.01
CA GLY A 629 -23.52 4.81 -38.06
C GLY A 629 -23.04 4.25 -36.72
N ARG A 630 -21.76 4.41 -36.38
CA ARG A 630 -21.18 4.03 -35.08
C ARG A 630 -21.28 5.15 -34.06
N GLN A 631 -20.93 4.82 -32.82
CA GLN A 631 -21.03 5.72 -31.68
C GLN A 631 -19.71 5.78 -30.91
N VAL A 632 -19.53 6.86 -30.16
CA VAL A 632 -18.24 7.20 -29.56
C VAL A 632 -18.39 7.63 -28.10
N TYR A 633 -17.48 7.14 -27.25
CA TYR A 633 -17.30 7.67 -25.90
C TYR A 633 -16.17 8.70 -25.87
N VAL A 634 -16.36 9.79 -25.13
CA VAL A 634 -15.27 10.70 -24.73
C VAL A 634 -15.23 10.72 -23.21
N VAL A 635 -14.12 10.28 -22.62
CA VAL A 635 -14.00 10.07 -21.17
C VAL A 635 -13.00 11.05 -20.57
N LEU A 636 -13.44 11.78 -19.54
CA LEU A 636 -12.63 12.69 -18.74
C LEU A 636 -12.38 12.12 -17.33
N PRO A 637 -11.20 12.36 -16.72
CA PRO A 637 -10.93 11.92 -15.36
C PRO A 637 -11.75 12.72 -14.35
N LEU A 638 -11.94 12.13 -13.18
CA LEU A 638 -12.48 12.80 -12.00
C LEU A 638 -11.55 12.49 -10.81
N VAL A 639 -11.00 13.51 -10.18
CA VAL A 639 -10.13 13.37 -9.00
C VAL A 639 -10.97 13.64 -7.75
N GLU A 640 -10.92 12.73 -6.78
CA GLU A 640 -11.76 12.80 -5.56
C GLU A 640 -11.55 14.10 -4.77
N GLU A 641 -10.33 14.65 -4.77
CA GLU A 641 -10.01 15.94 -4.14
C GLU A 641 -10.53 17.17 -4.90
N SER A 642 -10.89 17.03 -6.19
CA SER A 642 -11.17 18.13 -7.11
C SER A 642 -12.48 18.00 -7.91
N GLU A 643 -13.44 17.17 -7.48
CA GLU A 643 -14.69 16.92 -8.21
C GLU A 643 -15.40 18.18 -8.75
N LYS A 644 -15.38 19.29 -7.98
CA LYS A 644 -16.04 20.55 -8.38
C LYS A 644 -15.35 21.26 -9.56
N LEU A 645 -14.06 21.03 -9.78
CA LEU A 645 -13.30 21.54 -10.93
C LEU A 645 -13.45 20.58 -12.12
N ASP A 646 -13.31 19.28 -11.90
CA ASP A 646 -13.39 18.28 -12.97
C ASP A 646 -14.79 18.21 -13.60
N LEU A 647 -15.86 18.41 -12.82
CA LEU A 647 -17.22 18.54 -13.37
C LEU A 647 -17.40 19.76 -14.26
N LYS A 648 -16.74 20.89 -13.96
CA LYS A 648 -16.73 22.04 -14.87
C LYS A 648 -16.02 21.69 -16.16
N SER A 649 -14.85 21.04 -16.07
CA SER A 649 -14.11 20.59 -17.24
C SER A 649 -14.91 19.63 -18.13
N ALA A 650 -15.75 18.77 -17.56
CA ALA A 650 -16.62 17.86 -18.33
C ALA A 650 -17.77 18.60 -19.05
N VAL A 651 -18.35 19.64 -18.43
CA VAL A 651 -19.38 20.49 -19.05
C VAL A 651 -18.76 21.40 -20.12
N GLU A 652 -17.61 22.01 -19.84
CA GLU A 652 -16.86 22.86 -20.76
C GLU A 652 -16.38 22.08 -22.01
N GLU A 653 -15.86 20.86 -21.83
CA GLU A 653 -15.46 20.01 -22.96
C GLU A 653 -16.68 19.46 -23.72
N HIS A 654 -17.80 19.15 -23.04
CA HIS A 654 -19.06 18.82 -23.73
C HIS A 654 -19.53 19.97 -24.62
N GLN A 655 -19.58 21.19 -24.09
CA GLN A 655 -19.98 22.37 -24.86
C GLN A 655 -19.01 22.63 -26.03
N ARG A 656 -17.69 22.57 -25.78
CA ARG A 656 -16.68 22.73 -26.84
C ARG A 656 -16.79 21.67 -27.94
N LEU A 657 -17.04 20.41 -27.58
CA LEU A 657 -17.22 19.34 -28.55
C LEU A 657 -18.51 19.51 -29.35
N ALA A 658 -19.61 19.88 -28.70
CA ALA A 658 -20.92 20.09 -29.34
C ALA A 658 -20.95 21.34 -30.25
N GLU A 659 -20.37 22.47 -29.83
CA GLU A 659 -20.47 23.73 -30.56
C GLU A 659 -19.35 23.95 -31.59
N VAL A 660 -18.13 23.45 -31.33
CA VAL A 660 -16.93 23.83 -32.10
C VAL A 660 -16.35 22.68 -32.94
N ILE A 661 -16.32 21.45 -32.41
CA ILE A 661 -15.62 20.33 -33.05
C ILE A 661 -16.57 19.44 -33.86
N PHE A 662 -17.76 19.19 -33.32
CA PHE A 662 -18.79 18.29 -33.87
C PHE A 662 -20.19 18.95 -33.94
N PRO A 663 -20.36 20.19 -34.44
CA PRO A 663 -21.67 20.83 -34.56
C PRO A 663 -22.66 20.06 -35.46
N GLU A 664 -22.17 19.15 -36.29
CA GLU A 664 -22.98 18.26 -37.13
C GLU A 664 -23.52 17.01 -36.41
N PHE A 665 -23.09 16.73 -35.16
CA PHE A 665 -23.45 15.51 -34.43
C PHE A 665 -24.10 15.78 -33.07
N ALA A 666 -25.07 14.93 -32.70
CA ALA A 666 -25.67 14.98 -31.37
C ALA A 666 -24.69 14.47 -30.29
N VAL A 667 -24.25 15.38 -29.41
CA VAL A 667 -23.31 15.12 -28.31
C VAL A 667 -24.05 15.16 -26.96
N GLY A 668 -24.05 14.05 -26.24
CA GLY A 668 -24.62 13.95 -24.89
C GLY A 668 -23.58 14.09 -23.77
N LEU A 669 -24.07 14.32 -22.56
CA LEU A 669 -23.27 14.41 -21.33
C LEU A 669 -23.76 13.37 -20.30
N LEU A 670 -22.84 12.72 -19.59
CA LEU A 670 -23.13 11.79 -18.49
C LEU A 670 -22.12 11.96 -17.35
N HIS A 671 -22.52 12.53 -16.21
CA HIS A 671 -21.63 12.70 -15.06
C HIS A 671 -22.28 12.36 -13.71
N GLY A 672 -21.45 12.11 -12.70
CA GLY A 672 -21.87 11.59 -11.39
C GLY A 672 -22.99 12.38 -10.70
N ARG A 673 -23.03 13.71 -10.87
CA ARG A 673 -24.03 14.61 -10.24
C ARG A 673 -25.36 14.77 -10.98
N MET A 674 -25.57 14.15 -12.14
CA MET A 674 -26.89 14.11 -12.77
C MET A 674 -27.86 13.28 -11.91
N SER A 675 -29.14 13.64 -11.89
CA SER A 675 -30.19 12.81 -11.30
C SER A 675 -30.30 11.46 -12.02
N SER A 676 -30.88 10.43 -11.37
CA SER A 676 -31.07 9.13 -12.02
C SER A 676 -31.87 9.27 -13.33
N ALA A 677 -32.95 10.06 -13.33
CA ALA A 677 -33.78 10.28 -14.52
C ALA A 677 -32.99 10.90 -15.70
N GLU A 678 -32.10 11.87 -15.45
CA GLU A 678 -31.25 12.46 -16.49
C GLU A 678 -30.19 11.47 -17.01
N LYS A 679 -29.60 10.67 -16.12
CA LYS A 679 -28.66 9.60 -16.50
C LYS A 679 -29.34 8.56 -17.37
N ASP A 680 -30.51 8.09 -16.95
CA ASP A 680 -31.29 7.07 -17.66
C ASP A 680 -31.74 7.59 -19.02
N ALA A 681 -32.14 8.87 -19.11
CA ALA A 681 -32.47 9.53 -20.38
C ALA A 681 -31.24 9.60 -21.31
N ALA A 682 -30.08 10.08 -20.84
CA ALA A 682 -28.87 10.17 -21.64
C ALA A 682 -28.36 8.80 -22.10
N ILE A 683 -28.40 7.78 -21.22
CA ILE A 683 -28.02 6.40 -21.55
C ILE A 683 -29.00 5.77 -22.55
N THR A 684 -30.30 6.05 -22.42
CA THR A 684 -31.33 5.56 -23.34
C THR A 684 -31.21 6.21 -24.72
N ALA A 685 -31.08 7.54 -24.78
CA ALA A 685 -30.87 8.28 -26.03
C ALA A 685 -29.59 7.83 -26.75
N PHE A 686 -28.51 7.58 -26.01
CA PHE A 686 -27.30 6.97 -26.58
C PHE A 686 -27.56 5.54 -27.06
N ARG A 687 -28.22 4.66 -26.27
CA ARG A 687 -28.54 3.30 -26.74
C ARG A 687 -29.45 3.27 -27.98
N ASN A 688 -30.36 4.23 -28.11
CA ASN A 688 -31.29 4.38 -29.23
C ASN A 688 -30.65 5.01 -30.49
N ARG A 689 -29.37 5.42 -30.43
CA ARG A 689 -28.64 6.17 -31.47
C ARG A 689 -29.16 7.58 -31.73
N GLU A 690 -29.90 8.16 -30.79
CA GLU A 690 -30.27 9.59 -30.80
C GLU A 690 -29.04 10.47 -30.49
N LEU A 691 -28.09 9.94 -29.72
CA LEU A 691 -26.78 10.54 -29.45
C LEU A 691 -25.66 9.77 -30.15
N HIS A 692 -24.78 10.48 -30.83
CA HIS A 692 -23.65 9.91 -31.58
C HIS A 692 -22.39 9.85 -30.69
N ILE A 693 -22.20 10.87 -29.85
CA ILE A 693 -21.07 10.99 -28.93
C ILE A 693 -21.62 11.09 -27.50
N LEU A 694 -21.06 10.33 -26.56
CA LEU A 694 -21.33 10.49 -25.13
C LEU A 694 -20.08 10.96 -24.40
N VAL A 695 -20.09 12.22 -23.95
CA VAL A 695 -19.07 12.80 -23.09
C VAL A 695 -19.38 12.38 -21.65
N SER A 696 -18.43 11.76 -20.97
CA SER A 696 -18.65 11.25 -19.62
C SER A 696 -17.42 11.34 -18.73
N THR A 697 -17.64 11.31 -17.42
CA THR A 697 -16.57 11.05 -16.44
C THR A 697 -16.42 9.54 -16.24
N THR A 698 -15.84 9.11 -15.11
CA THR A 698 -15.73 7.70 -14.68
C THR A 698 -17.06 6.93 -14.54
N VAL A 699 -18.23 7.51 -14.86
CA VAL A 699 -19.53 6.83 -14.79
C VAL A 699 -19.65 5.71 -15.84
N VAL A 700 -19.09 5.88 -17.04
CA VAL A 700 -19.08 4.86 -18.12
C VAL A 700 -18.33 3.58 -17.70
N GLU A 701 -17.41 3.67 -16.73
CA GLU A 701 -16.71 2.52 -16.16
C GLU A 701 -17.69 1.44 -15.66
N VAL A 702 -18.86 1.84 -15.12
CA VAL A 702 -19.72 0.98 -14.30
C VAL A 702 -21.19 0.88 -14.81
N GLY A 703 -21.38 0.52 -16.08
CA GLY A 703 -22.66 -0.06 -16.53
C GLY A 703 -23.27 0.42 -17.85
N VAL A 704 -22.56 1.19 -18.68
CA VAL A 704 -23.04 1.56 -20.02
C VAL A 704 -22.39 0.65 -21.06
N ASP A 705 -23.12 -0.39 -21.46
CA ASP A 705 -22.76 -1.34 -22.52
C ASP A 705 -23.60 -1.03 -23.76
N VAL A 706 -22.93 -0.62 -24.85
CA VAL A 706 -23.55 -0.25 -26.13
C VAL A 706 -22.77 -0.93 -27.26
N PRO A 707 -23.26 -2.06 -27.81
CA PRO A 707 -22.56 -2.84 -28.83
C PRO A 707 -22.26 -2.12 -30.16
N ASN A 708 -22.77 -0.90 -30.34
CA ASN A 708 -22.53 -0.07 -31.52
C ASN A 708 -21.46 1.02 -31.29
N ALA A 709 -20.90 1.11 -30.08
CA ALA A 709 -19.81 2.02 -29.78
C ALA A 709 -18.47 1.40 -30.25
N SER A 710 -17.81 2.06 -31.23
CA SER A 710 -16.58 1.55 -31.86
C SER A 710 -15.31 2.31 -31.48
N VAL A 711 -15.43 3.52 -30.91
CA VAL A 711 -14.30 4.36 -30.48
C VAL A 711 -14.51 4.87 -29.07
N MET A 712 -13.42 4.94 -28.29
CA MET A 712 -13.34 5.69 -27.05
C MET A 712 -12.10 6.59 -27.08
N LEU A 713 -12.31 7.88 -26.87
CA LEU A 713 -11.27 8.86 -26.60
C LEU A 713 -11.17 9.05 -25.08
N ILE A 714 -9.99 8.87 -24.50
CA ILE A 714 -9.72 9.13 -23.08
C ILE A 714 -8.79 10.35 -23.03
N GLU A 715 -9.30 11.47 -22.50
CA GLU A 715 -8.50 12.66 -22.25
C GLU A 715 -7.79 12.53 -20.90
N HIS A 716 -6.58 13.09 -20.77
CA HIS A 716 -5.79 13.03 -19.54
C HIS A 716 -5.61 11.61 -18.95
N ALA A 717 -5.29 10.65 -19.81
CA ALA A 717 -5.14 9.23 -19.47
C ALA A 717 -4.14 8.97 -18.32
N GLU A 718 -3.16 9.85 -18.11
CA GLU A 718 -2.19 9.81 -17.01
C GLU A 718 -2.82 9.94 -15.61
N ARG A 719 -4.07 10.41 -15.52
CA ARG A 719 -4.81 10.57 -14.26
C ARG A 719 -5.66 9.36 -13.87
N PHE A 720 -5.75 8.36 -14.74
CA PHE A 720 -6.52 7.14 -14.47
C PHE A 720 -5.63 6.03 -13.92
N GLY A 721 -6.18 5.20 -13.03
CA GLY A 721 -5.57 3.94 -12.67
C GLY A 721 -5.55 2.98 -13.87
N LEU A 722 -4.49 2.17 -14.00
CA LEU A 722 -4.36 1.20 -15.09
C LEU A 722 -5.54 0.22 -15.19
N SER A 723 -6.12 -0.14 -14.03
CA SER A 723 -7.34 -0.95 -13.93
C SER A 723 -8.58 -0.26 -14.52
N GLN A 724 -8.72 1.06 -14.33
CA GLN A 724 -9.81 1.85 -14.90
C GLN A 724 -9.67 1.96 -16.42
N LEU A 725 -8.45 2.22 -16.91
CA LEU A 725 -8.18 2.23 -18.35
C LEU A 725 -8.51 0.88 -19.02
N HIS A 726 -8.19 -0.25 -18.36
CA HIS A 726 -8.55 -1.59 -18.85
C HIS A 726 -10.07 -1.83 -18.86
N GLN A 727 -10.80 -1.41 -17.82
CA GLN A 727 -12.26 -1.48 -17.78
C GLN A 727 -12.90 -0.62 -18.89
N LEU A 728 -12.46 0.64 -19.02
CA LEU A 728 -12.93 1.59 -20.02
C LEU A 728 -12.70 1.07 -21.45
N ARG A 729 -11.47 0.59 -21.74
CA ARG A 729 -11.15 -0.10 -23.00
C ARG A 729 -12.15 -1.22 -23.29
N GLY A 730 -12.48 -2.03 -22.30
CA GLY A 730 -13.41 -3.15 -22.42
C GLY A 730 -14.88 -2.79 -22.73
N ARG A 731 -15.27 -1.50 -22.67
CA ARG A 731 -16.63 -0.99 -23.01
C ARG A 731 -16.83 -0.69 -24.49
N VAL A 732 -15.81 -0.90 -25.33
CA VAL A 732 -15.83 -0.69 -26.78
C VAL A 732 -15.47 -1.99 -27.50
N GLY A 733 -16.03 -2.20 -28.70
CA GLY A 733 -15.66 -3.28 -29.61
C GLY A 733 -16.55 -4.53 -29.59
#